data_AF-A0A9Q8SZH3-F1
#
_entry.id   AF-A0A9Q8SZH3-F1
#
_cell.length_a   1.000
_cell.length_b   1.000
_cell.length_c   1.000
_cell.angle_alpha   90.00
_cell.angle_beta   90.00
_cell.angle_gamma   90.00
#
_symmetry.space_group_name_H-M   'P 1'
#
loop_
_entity.id
_entity.type
_entity.pdbx_description
1 polymer ?
#
loop_
_entity_poly.entity_id
_entity_poly.type
_entity_poly.pdbx_seq_one_letter_code
_entity_poly.pdbx_strand_id
1 'polypeptide(L)'
;MALAVNGSRCASATFGTPILLGASILAVQANLVEDYSFDVPKGWTYSQPALNVENATFCNVTVTYTHPGQNDTITAEAWLPPIDRYNGILQSVGGGGWNPGRFILSYAAMINAVANGYATVTTDAGIPTTSNPIDWLLKSPGSLDTNALQNFGQVSLNDEAIITKQLIESFYGKPPARSYWNACSQGGRQGLKLAQQYPDAYDGIMSAAPAVNWAEFYLNSIWPSYYMLNTQQFPLGCELNAITALAISACDELDGVKDGLVSDPEACRANFNVSAQVGKSFTCAQTNSTLEISQAAANVANASWTGPRSSTGRFIYDGYEMGSDLSVIAPTECTGKVCTSSTAEANVAFAWQAFVSKDPNATVPTLTDTTFDTIHRATKLVFASNMETDEADLSDFKNAGGKIITYHGLVDQSISPGGTLRYYNTVSDVVGGNISSFYKYYRVPGLEHCWGGRGGQPEAIFAQLRAWVENGTEPESSPVIVTLPDGSTQEQVLCPYPQKARFDDADLLLHGGLDSQCDEVKPKCGQCSKALHNCSFESSTLSSGLDTPANASHDGLNRGQSSKNPKANGSRHDMPQSDYSTRHNQQLGVPMDTSSSSTLSYTSSPGSSTSAGPDSLLPGTSLKGLIPWIWTVDDLALLHHFLTCPALDHGDAILWRQKVPLLAFENHSVLHLLLAVSAFHLATIKPDERTRYRGLADKHYEAGLRQTMELMPRLSLDSAGVLYIATTLICSCSFARGPAPGNLLIVSDGVEVAWFELLRGVRLVIETVGFEAIFSGVLAPTPSEEKPPPRKDPSGQASVSRSSPTASRPVTWEHALGRIAQLIADTADPDEATYRNMIQYVSSAFQETFGTFAEPTTASEGKMEVIMACIYRTDDDFVRCLKMKKTIALVVLGHFAVLVKKLEWLWYMRGWADQILQGVASNLDAAYLDFLQWPRKEIEILGFATENENT
;
A
#
# COMPACT_ATOMS: atom_id res chain seq x y z
N MET A 1 18.92 30.58 17.57
CA MET A 1 18.70 30.17 18.98
C MET A 1 17.58 29.13 19.13
N ALA A 2 16.43 29.23 18.44
CA ALA A 2 15.34 28.26 18.56
C ALA A 2 15.74 26.79 18.25
N LEU A 3 16.43 26.54 17.13
CA LEU A 3 16.91 25.20 16.73
C LEU A 3 17.68 24.47 17.85
N ALA A 4 18.58 25.18 18.55
CA ALA A 4 19.38 24.62 19.64
C ALA A 4 18.54 24.21 20.87
N VAL A 5 17.33 24.73 21.03
CA VAL A 5 16.40 24.36 22.10
C VAL A 5 15.60 23.11 21.71
N ASN A 6 15.12 23.03 20.47
CA ASN A 6 14.36 21.87 19.97
C ASN A 6 15.23 20.59 19.95
N GLY A 7 16.45 20.65 19.43
CA GLY A 7 17.36 19.50 19.40
C GLY A 7 17.74 18.96 20.80
N SER A 8 17.72 19.82 21.84
CA SER A 8 17.98 19.39 23.22
C SER A 8 16.86 18.57 23.85
N ARG A 9 15.63 18.65 23.30
CA ARG A 9 14.45 17.92 23.80
C ARG A 9 14.16 16.65 23.01
N CYS A 10 14.62 16.52 21.77
CA CYS A 10 14.46 15.27 21.03
C CYS A 10 15.54 14.24 21.41
N ALA A 11 15.36 13.64 22.58
CA ALA A 11 16.21 12.57 23.10
C ALA A 11 15.38 11.67 24.01
N SER A 12 15.65 10.36 24.07
CA SER A 12 14.88 9.40 24.88
C SER A 12 14.72 9.84 26.35
N ALA A 13 15.73 10.51 26.92
CA ALA A 13 15.70 10.99 28.30
C ALA A 13 14.70 12.14 28.58
N THR A 14 14.15 12.79 27.54
CA THR A 14 13.03 13.75 27.69
C THR A 14 11.70 13.04 27.94
N PHE A 15 11.57 11.80 27.47
CA PHE A 15 10.35 11.03 27.56
C PHE A 15 10.42 10.11 28.80
N GLY A 16 9.45 10.26 29.70
CA GLY A 16 9.22 9.24 30.72
C GLY A 16 8.74 7.94 30.06
N THR A 17 8.86 6.82 30.76
CA THR A 17 8.21 5.57 30.34
C THR A 17 6.69 5.77 30.32
N PRO A 18 6.01 5.67 29.16
CA PRO A 18 4.56 5.83 29.12
C PRO A 18 3.84 4.81 30.01
N ILE A 19 2.79 5.24 30.69
CA ILE A 19 1.96 4.36 31.50
C ILE A 19 0.81 3.87 30.61
N LEU A 20 0.75 2.55 30.40
CA LEU A 20 -0.31 1.88 29.66
C LEU A 20 -0.81 0.68 30.48
N LEU A 21 -2.11 0.65 30.77
CA LEU A 21 -2.69 -0.37 31.63
C LEU A 21 -2.68 -1.74 30.94
N GLY A 22 -2.07 -2.74 31.58
CA GLY A 22 -2.00 -4.10 31.03
C GLY A 22 -0.85 -4.31 30.04
N ALA A 23 -0.02 -3.31 29.80
CA ALA A 23 1.16 -3.39 28.95
C ALA A 23 2.47 -3.10 29.73
N SER A 24 3.57 -3.59 29.20
CA SER A 24 4.94 -3.28 29.63
C SER A 24 5.68 -2.59 28.49
N ILE A 25 6.17 -1.37 28.73
CA ILE A 25 7.06 -0.69 27.79
C ILE A 25 8.43 -1.36 27.79
N LEU A 26 8.90 -1.73 26.61
CA LEU A 26 10.19 -2.40 26.38
C LEU A 26 11.28 -1.40 25.99
N ALA A 27 10.95 -0.40 25.18
CA ALA A 27 11.86 0.66 24.77
C ALA A 27 11.13 1.98 24.46
N VAL A 28 11.83 3.10 24.67
CA VAL A 28 11.46 4.43 24.17
C VAL A 28 12.69 5.02 23.48
N GLN A 29 12.62 5.18 22.17
CA GLN A 29 13.70 5.73 21.36
C GLN A 29 13.22 7.04 20.74
N ALA A 30 14.04 8.09 20.78
CA ALA A 30 13.71 9.37 20.16
C ALA A 30 14.90 9.88 19.36
N ASN A 31 14.66 10.20 18.09
CA ASN A 31 15.65 10.67 17.13
C ASN A 31 15.15 11.96 16.48
N LEU A 32 16.00 12.99 16.43
CA LEU A 32 15.71 14.20 15.67
C LEU A 32 15.85 13.87 14.18
N VAL A 33 14.79 14.13 13.43
CA VAL A 33 14.79 14.06 11.97
C VAL A 33 14.89 15.50 11.46
N GLU A 34 15.90 15.78 10.65
CA GLU A 34 16.14 17.06 9.97
C GLU A 34 16.14 16.82 8.45
N ASP A 35 15.91 17.89 7.67
CA ASP A 35 15.92 17.89 6.21
C ASP A 35 14.99 16.86 5.51
N TYR A 36 13.98 16.34 6.22
CA TYR A 36 13.03 15.38 5.67
C TYR A 36 12.14 16.04 4.61
N SER A 37 12.08 15.45 3.42
CA SER A 37 11.29 15.96 2.31
C SER A 37 10.51 14.83 1.64
N PHE A 38 9.22 15.08 1.38
CA PHE A 38 8.31 14.11 0.77
C PHE A 38 7.21 14.85 -0.01
N ASP A 39 7.04 14.49 -1.28
CA ASP A 39 5.93 14.98 -2.10
C ASP A 39 4.70 14.11 -1.87
N VAL A 40 3.71 14.61 -1.13
CA VAL A 40 2.46 13.90 -0.85
C VAL A 40 1.54 13.98 -2.07
N PRO A 41 1.33 12.88 -2.83
CA PRO A 41 0.54 12.92 -4.05
C PRO A 41 -0.95 13.14 -3.77
N LYS A 42 -1.66 13.70 -4.76
CA LYS A 42 -3.12 13.91 -4.66
C LYS A 42 -3.84 12.61 -4.32
N GLY A 43 -4.73 12.67 -3.33
CA GLY A 43 -5.53 11.53 -2.85
C GLY A 43 -4.88 10.69 -1.74
N TRP A 44 -3.56 10.73 -1.56
CA TRP A 44 -2.87 9.87 -0.57
C TRP A 44 -3.17 10.26 0.89
N THR A 45 -3.60 11.49 1.13
CA THR A 45 -4.06 12.02 2.43
C THR A 45 -5.59 11.99 2.61
N TYR A 46 -6.33 11.43 1.65
CA TYR A 46 -7.77 11.12 1.66
C TYR A 46 -8.73 12.33 1.79
N SER A 47 -8.61 13.11 2.86
CA SER A 47 -9.55 14.16 3.29
C SER A 47 -8.89 15.54 3.42
N GLN A 48 -7.63 15.64 2.95
CA GLN A 48 -6.76 16.81 2.96
C GLN A 48 -6.14 16.95 1.55
N PRO A 49 -5.70 18.15 1.15
CA PRO A 49 -5.06 18.34 -0.16
C PRO A 49 -3.68 17.66 -0.25
N ALA A 50 -3.19 17.55 -1.49
CA ALA A 50 -1.80 17.23 -1.79
C ALA A 50 -0.85 18.28 -1.17
N LEU A 51 0.36 17.86 -0.78
CA LEU A 51 1.33 18.75 -0.16
C LEU A 51 2.77 18.28 -0.43
N ASN A 52 3.54 19.06 -1.19
CA ASN A 52 4.99 18.93 -1.19
C ASN A 52 5.53 19.47 0.14
N VAL A 53 6.15 18.61 0.93
CA VAL A 53 6.80 18.98 2.20
C VAL A 53 8.30 18.93 1.99
N GLU A 54 8.96 20.08 2.17
CA GLU A 54 10.43 20.21 2.03
C GLU A 54 11.07 20.63 3.36
N ASN A 55 12.24 20.05 3.65
CA ASN A 55 13.10 20.38 4.79
C ASN A 55 12.35 20.40 6.14
N ALA A 56 11.45 19.45 6.35
CA ALA A 56 10.76 19.29 7.62
C ALA A 56 11.72 18.79 8.71
N THR A 57 11.62 19.43 9.88
CA THR A 57 12.24 18.95 11.12
C THR A 57 11.13 18.40 12.01
N PHE A 58 11.37 17.27 12.67
CA PHE A 58 10.50 16.72 13.72
C PHE A 58 11.26 15.76 14.63
N CYS A 59 10.70 15.47 15.80
CA CYS A 59 11.20 14.39 16.66
C CYS A 59 10.44 13.10 16.34
N ASN A 60 11.12 12.10 15.78
CA ASN A 60 10.56 10.75 15.65
C ASN A 60 10.76 10.01 16.98
N VAL A 61 9.68 9.53 17.58
CA VAL A 61 9.67 8.79 18.84
C VAL A 61 9.01 7.43 18.62
N THR A 62 9.77 6.35 18.77
CA THR A 62 9.25 4.99 18.75
C THR A 62 9.14 4.43 20.16
N VAL A 63 7.98 3.86 20.47
CA VAL A 63 7.69 3.20 21.74
C VAL A 63 7.36 1.74 21.45
N THR A 64 8.26 0.84 21.84
CA THR A 64 8.06 -0.60 21.73
C THR A 64 7.52 -1.14 23.04
N TYR A 65 6.46 -1.94 22.99
CA TYR A 65 5.78 -2.49 24.16
C TYR A 65 5.21 -3.89 23.91
N THR A 66 4.78 -4.57 24.98
CA THR A 66 4.13 -5.89 24.93
C THR A 66 3.02 -5.97 25.98
N HIS A 67 2.00 -6.78 25.74
CA HIS A 67 1.03 -7.18 26.73
C HIS A 67 1.50 -8.48 27.45
N PRO A 68 1.85 -8.44 28.75
CA PRO A 68 2.38 -9.60 29.44
C PRO A 68 1.47 -10.83 29.36
N GLY A 69 2.02 -11.91 28.80
CA GLY A 69 1.30 -13.17 28.57
C GLY A 69 0.70 -13.32 27.16
N GLN A 70 0.71 -12.27 26.32
CA GLN A 70 0.21 -12.35 24.94
C GLN A 70 1.27 -12.79 23.92
N ASN A 71 2.56 -12.61 24.24
CA ASN A 71 3.72 -12.87 23.37
C ASN A 71 3.67 -12.04 22.06
N ASP A 72 3.27 -10.79 22.18
CA ASP A 72 3.33 -9.76 21.15
C ASP A 72 4.55 -8.84 21.35
N THR A 73 4.85 -8.03 20.35
CA THR A 73 5.77 -6.90 20.46
C THR A 73 5.31 -5.84 19.47
N ILE A 74 4.79 -4.74 19.98
CA ILE A 74 4.10 -3.69 19.21
C ILE A 74 4.94 -2.42 19.25
N THR A 75 5.01 -1.68 18.14
CA THR A 75 5.59 -0.35 18.08
C THR A 75 4.51 0.69 17.76
N ALA A 76 4.40 1.70 18.62
CA ALA A 76 3.79 2.97 18.26
C ALA A 76 4.89 3.95 17.82
N GLU A 77 4.74 4.59 16.67
CA GLU A 77 5.69 5.55 16.10
C GLU A 77 5.03 6.92 15.98
N ALA A 78 5.53 7.88 16.74
CA ALA A 78 4.99 9.23 16.82
C ALA A 78 5.97 10.27 16.29
N TRP A 79 5.50 11.20 15.46
CA TRP A 79 6.30 12.33 14.96
C TRP A 79 5.80 13.63 15.59
N LEU A 80 6.70 14.34 16.27
CA LEU A 80 6.40 15.55 17.05
C LEU A 80 7.07 16.77 16.39
N PRO A 81 6.33 17.73 15.81
CA PRO A 81 6.91 18.93 15.21
C PRO A 81 7.63 19.84 16.24
N PRO A 82 8.51 20.75 15.79
CA PRO A 82 9.18 21.75 16.61
C PRO A 82 8.21 22.51 17.53
N ILE A 83 8.67 22.91 18.73
CA ILE A 83 7.81 23.55 19.74
C ILE A 83 7.18 24.86 19.23
N ASP A 84 7.88 25.56 18.35
CA ASP A 84 7.46 26.79 17.66
C ASP A 84 6.55 26.54 16.44
N ARG A 85 6.40 25.29 16.00
CA ARG A 85 5.50 24.85 14.92
C ARG A 85 4.27 24.10 15.44
N TYR A 86 4.34 23.51 16.63
CA TYR A 86 3.25 22.72 17.21
C TYR A 86 2.06 23.59 17.62
N ASN A 87 0.91 23.34 17.01
CA ASN A 87 -0.32 24.12 17.24
C ASN A 87 -1.25 23.54 18.33
N GLY A 88 -0.86 22.44 18.98
CA GLY A 88 -1.66 21.80 20.04
C GLY A 88 -2.53 20.63 19.56
N ILE A 89 -2.40 20.18 18.32
CA ILE A 89 -3.25 19.13 17.75
C ILE A 89 -2.50 17.80 17.62
N LEU A 90 -3.15 16.70 18.00
CA LEU A 90 -2.79 15.34 17.57
C LEU A 90 -3.64 14.95 16.35
N GLN A 91 -3.05 14.46 15.28
CA GLN A 91 -3.73 13.78 14.16
C GLN A 91 -3.12 12.38 14.01
N SER A 92 -3.83 11.33 14.35
CA SER A 92 -3.36 9.93 14.22
C SER A 92 -3.83 9.33 12.90
N VAL A 93 -3.07 8.37 12.36
CA VAL A 93 -3.27 7.82 11.02
C VAL A 93 -3.27 6.28 11.04
N GLY A 94 -4.16 5.72 10.23
CA GLY A 94 -4.45 4.29 10.20
C GLY A 94 -3.70 3.48 9.15
N GLY A 95 -4.15 2.24 9.04
CA GLY A 95 -3.69 1.20 8.13
C GLY A 95 -4.45 1.11 6.80
N GLY A 96 -4.09 0.09 6.01
CA GLY A 96 -4.70 -0.20 4.71
C GLY A 96 -4.63 -1.70 4.40
N GLY A 97 -5.75 -2.27 3.94
CA GLY A 97 -5.88 -3.71 3.71
C GLY A 97 -5.57 -4.52 4.98
N TRP A 98 -4.57 -5.41 4.90
CA TRP A 98 -4.08 -6.22 6.03
C TRP A 98 -2.91 -5.58 6.80
N ASN A 99 -2.50 -4.35 6.47
CA ASN A 99 -1.48 -3.60 7.22
C ASN A 99 -2.16 -2.67 8.24
N PRO A 100 -1.77 -2.68 9.54
CA PRO A 100 -2.38 -1.84 10.57
C PRO A 100 -1.93 -0.38 10.55
N GLY A 101 -0.75 -0.09 9.98
CA GLY A 101 -0.10 1.22 9.94
C GLY A 101 1.36 1.09 9.45
N ARG A 102 2.20 2.09 9.73
CA ARG A 102 3.66 2.09 9.46
C ARG A 102 4.10 1.70 8.02
N PHE A 103 3.27 2.05 7.03
CA PHE A 103 3.56 1.86 5.60
C PHE A 103 3.47 3.20 4.85
N ILE A 104 3.81 3.22 3.56
CA ILE A 104 4.00 4.46 2.77
C ILE A 104 2.84 5.45 2.83
N LEU A 105 1.58 5.00 2.83
CA LEU A 105 0.43 5.91 2.95
C LEU A 105 0.26 6.46 4.37
N SER A 106 0.61 5.68 5.41
CA SER A 106 0.68 6.19 6.78
C SER A 106 1.74 7.30 6.88
N TYR A 107 2.96 7.08 6.36
CA TYR A 107 4.02 8.11 6.40
C TYR A 107 3.66 9.36 5.60
N ALA A 108 3.03 9.22 4.43
CA ALA A 108 2.48 10.35 3.66
C ALA A 108 1.45 11.18 4.47
N ALA A 109 0.57 10.51 5.23
CA ALA A 109 -0.38 11.18 6.11
C ALA A 109 0.30 11.80 7.36
N MET A 110 1.33 11.15 7.91
CA MET A 110 2.12 11.67 9.05
C MET A 110 2.90 12.92 8.67
N ILE A 111 3.60 12.96 7.54
CA ILE A 111 4.34 14.16 7.13
C ILE A 111 3.39 15.32 6.84
N ASN A 112 2.24 15.04 6.22
CA ASN A 112 1.20 16.06 6.01
C ASN A 112 0.71 16.64 7.35
N ALA A 113 0.52 15.81 8.38
CA ALA A 113 0.16 16.26 9.72
C ALA A 113 1.26 17.13 10.36
N VAL A 114 2.53 16.70 10.30
CA VAL A 114 3.69 17.46 10.79
C VAL A 114 3.82 18.82 10.10
N ALA A 115 3.67 18.86 8.77
CA ALA A 115 3.75 20.09 7.99
C ALA A 115 2.67 21.11 8.38
N ASN A 116 1.46 20.62 8.71
CA ASN A 116 0.35 21.41 9.25
C ASN A 116 0.52 21.77 10.75
N GLY A 117 1.62 21.38 11.39
CA GLY A 117 1.93 21.71 12.79
C GLY A 117 1.29 20.77 13.82
N TYR A 118 0.79 19.61 13.40
CA TYR A 118 0.21 18.59 14.26
C TYR A 118 1.27 17.58 14.71
N ALA A 119 1.13 17.05 15.93
CA ALA A 119 1.77 15.79 16.30
C ALA A 119 0.98 14.63 15.67
N THR A 120 1.63 13.52 15.36
CA THR A 120 1.00 12.37 14.68
C THR A 120 1.54 11.05 15.22
N VAL A 121 0.77 9.97 15.07
CA VAL A 121 1.18 8.60 15.41
C VAL A 121 0.56 7.58 14.44
N THR A 122 1.24 6.45 14.30
CA THR A 122 0.75 5.21 13.69
C THR A 122 1.37 3.99 14.41
N THR A 123 0.83 2.79 14.20
CA THR A 123 1.30 1.55 14.85
C THR A 123 1.46 0.39 13.87
N ASP A 124 2.41 -0.51 14.15
CA ASP A 124 2.47 -1.83 13.48
C ASP A 124 1.53 -2.88 14.11
N ALA A 125 0.88 -2.58 15.23
CA ALA A 125 0.06 -3.53 16.00
C ALA A 125 0.74 -4.88 16.31
N GLY A 126 2.07 -4.95 16.25
CA GLY A 126 2.84 -6.19 16.35
C GLY A 126 2.66 -7.16 15.16
N ILE A 127 2.11 -6.70 14.05
CA ILE A 127 1.94 -7.46 12.81
C ILE A 127 3.21 -7.32 11.96
N PRO A 128 3.87 -8.43 11.58
CA PRO A 128 5.04 -8.39 10.70
C PRO A 128 4.65 -7.96 9.29
N THR A 129 5.58 -7.31 8.58
CA THR A 129 5.44 -6.96 7.16
C THR A 129 5.54 -8.21 6.27
N THR A 130 4.47 -8.99 6.18
CA THR A 130 4.37 -10.20 5.33
C THR A 130 3.55 -9.92 4.06
N SER A 131 3.80 -10.71 3.01
CA SER A 131 2.97 -10.68 1.80
C SER A 131 1.68 -11.50 1.93
N ASN A 132 1.66 -12.52 2.80
CA ASN A 132 0.49 -13.34 3.08
C ASN A 132 -0.04 -13.08 4.51
N PRO A 133 -1.29 -12.62 4.66
CA PRO A 133 -1.91 -12.44 5.98
C PRO A 133 -2.04 -13.73 6.81
N ILE A 134 -2.08 -14.91 6.17
CA ILE A 134 -2.19 -16.20 6.89
C ILE A 134 -1.03 -16.39 7.87
N ASP A 135 0.16 -15.88 7.53
CA ASP A 135 1.40 -16.06 8.29
C ASP A 135 1.35 -15.45 9.70
N TRP A 136 0.50 -14.44 9.92
CA TRP A 136 0.28 -13.83 11.24
C TRP A 136 -1.13 -14.11 11.79
N LEU A 137 -2.12 -14.38 10.93
CA LEU A 137 -3.46 -14.79 11.36
C LEU A 137 -3.46 -16.15 12.07
N LEU A 138 -2.51 -17.04 11.73
CA LEU A 138 -2.37 -18.37 12.32
C LEU A 138 -1.11 -18.46 13.18
N LYS A 139 -1.29 -18.91 14.44
CA LYS A 139 -0.19 -19.28 15.33
C LYS A 139 0.43 -20.63 14.96
N SER A 140 -0.39 -21.52 14.43
CA SER A 140 -0.04 -22.83 13.88
C SER A 140 -1.22 -23.34 13.05
N PRO A 141 -1.05 -24.38 12.21
CA PRO A 141 -2.18 -25.07 11.60
C PRO A 141 -3.23 -25.47 12.66
N GLY A 142 -4.50 -25.17 12.39
CA GLY A 142 -5.64 -25.35 13.29
C GLY A 142 -5.85 -24.23 14.32
N SER A 143 -4.90 -23.29 14.52
CA SER A 143 -4.95 -22.28 15.58
C SER A 143 -4.78 -20.85 15.05
N LEU A 144 -5.80 -20.01 15.24
CA LEU A 144 -5.69 -18.56 15.07
C LEU A 144 -4.72 -17.97 16.12
N ASP A 145 -4.03 -16.88 15.80
CA ASP A 145 -3.49 -15.98 16.82
C ASP A 145 -4.51 -14.87 17.13
N THR A 146 -5.29 -15.07 18.20
CA THR A 146 -6.33 -14.11 18.59
C THR A 146 -5.76 -12.80 19.14
N ASN A 147 -4.53 -12.81 19.65
CA ASN A 147 -3.88 -11.61 20.20
C ASN A 147 -3.43 -10.70 19.05
N ALA A 148 -2.79 -11.25 18.02
CA ALA A 148 -2.48 -10.52 16.79
C ALA A 148 -3.75 -9.92 16.14
N LEU A 149 -4.82 -10.71 16.03
CA LEU A 149 -6.13 -10.22 15.55
C LEU A 149 -6.73 -9.10 16.40
N GLN A 150 -6.61 -9.17 17.73
CA GLN A 150 -7.09 -8.11 18.64
C GLN A 150 -6.22 -6.86 18.59
N ASN A 151 -4.91 -6.99 18.43
CA ASN A 151 -4.00 -5.86 18.25
C ASN A 151 -4.30 -5.16 16.92
N PHE A 152 -4.40 -5.89 15.81
CA PHE A 152 -4.78 -5.37 14.49
C PHE A 152 -6.20 -4.75 14.49
N GLY A 153 -7.11 -5.37 15.23
CA GLY A 153 -8.52 -5.01 15.27
C GLY A 153 -8.86 -3.79 16.13
N GLN A 154 -8.31 -3.72 17.35
CA GLN A 154 -8.86 -2.83 18.39
C GLN A 154 -7.88 -2.34 19.47
N VAL A 155 -6.98 -3.19 19.98
CA VAL A 155 -6.20 -2.87 21.19
C VAL A 155 -5.16 -1.78 20.92
N SER A 156 -4.32 -1.97 19.90
CA SER A 156 -3.22 -1.06 19.56
C SER A 156 -3.66 0.38 19.24
N LEU A 157 -4.90 0.56 18.78
CA LEU A 157 -5.48 1.85 18.40
C LEU A 157 -5.67 2.79 19.60
N ASN A 158 -5.99 2.22 20.77
CA ASN A 158 -6.12 2.99 22.01
C ASN A 158 -4.77 3.11 22.72
N ASP A 159 -3.91 2.10 22.62
CA ASP A 159 -2.56 2.14 23.13
C ASP A 159 -1.76 3.30 22.52
N GLU A 160 -1.77 3.43 21.18
CA GLU A 160 -1.06 4.50 20.48
C GLU A 160 -1.60 5.89 20.85
N ALA A 161 -2.91 6.01 21.08
CA ALA A 161 -3.54 7.25 21.55
C ALA A 161 -3.07 7.62 22.97
N ILE A 162 -3.06 6.65 23.90
CA ILE A 162 -2.62 6.84 25.29
C ILE A 162 -1.12 7.14 25.36
N ILE A 163 -0.30 6.41 24.60
CA ILE A 163 1.14 6.61 24.51
C ILE A 163 1.43 8.01 23.95
N THR A 164 0.89 8.37 22.78
CA THR A 164 1.24 9.63 22.11
C THR A 164 0.76 10.85 22.88
N LYS A 165 -0.39 10.80 23.57
CA LYS A 165 -0.82 11.89 24.45
C LYS A 165 0.21 12.16 25.57
N GLN A 166 0.81 11.11 26.14
CA GLN A 166 1.89 11.23 27.15
C GLN A 166 3.23 11.70 26.56
N LEU A 167 3.56 11.30 25.32
CA LEU A 167 4.74 11.80 24.61
C LEU A 167 4.62 13.30 24.30
N ILE A 168 3.44 13.75 23.85
CA ILE A 168 3.11 15.16 23.62
C ILE A 168 3.24 15.94 24.94
N GLU A 169 2.66 15.45 26.04
CA GLU A 169 2.76 16.12 27.34
C GLU A 169 4.22 16.22 27.83
N SER A 170 5.02 15.16 27.68
CA SER A 170 6.45 15.15 28.02
C SER A 170 7.25 16.16 27.20
N PHE A 171 7.01 16.25 25.89
CA PHE A 171 7.79 17.06 24.97
C PHE A 171 7.40 18.55 24.98
N TYR A 172 6.11 18.86 25.00
CA TYR A 172 5.57 20.23 24.95
C TYR A 172 5.18 20.80 26.32
N GLY A 173 5.14 19.99 27.38
CA GLY A 173 4.75 20.40 28.73
C GLY A 173 3.23 20.57 28.94
N LYS A 174 2.41 20.06 28.02
CA LYS A 174 0.94 20.05 28.08
C LYS A 174 0.38 18.96 27.16
N PRO A 175 -0.75 18.33 27.49
CA PRO A 175 -1.45 17.41 26.57
C PRO A 175 -1.92 18.13 25.30
N PRO A 176 -2.30 17.39 24.23
CA PRO A 176 -2.91 18.02 23.06
C PRO A 176 -4.22 18.70 23.44
N ALA A 177 -4.49 19.86 22.84
CA ALA A 177 -5.73 20.61 23.00
C ALA A 177 -6.90 19.96 22.26
N ARG A 178 -6.63 19.29 21.13
CA ARG A 178 -7.56 18.43 20.38
C ARG A 178 -6.81 17.25 19.77
N SER A 179 -7.51 16.14 19.62
CA SER A 179 -7.01 14.88 19.05
C SER A 179 -7.95 14.43 17.93
N TYR A 180 -7.39 14.10 16.77
CA TYR A 180 -8.12 13.64 15.59
C TYR A 180 -7.63 12.30 15.08
N TRP A 181 -8.52 11.55 14.44
CA TRP A 181 -8.19 10.42 13.58
C TRP A 181 -8.41 10.81 12.12
N ASN A 182 -7.51 10.44 11.20
CA ASN A 182 -7.73 10.61 9.77
C ASN A 182 -7.17 9.43 8.96
N ALA A 183 -8.05 8.59 8.42
CA ALA A 183 -7.65 7.47 7.58
C ALA A 183 -8.79 6.94 6.69
N CYS A 184 -8.45 6.03 5.77
CA CYS A 184 -9.39 5.40 4.84
C CYS A 184 -9.33 3.86 4.90
N SER A 185 -10.34 3.16 4.36
CA SER A 185 -10.36 1.69 4.23
C SER A 185 -10.32 0.98 5.58
N GLN A 186 -9.33 0.11 5.81
CA GLN A 186 -9.01 -0.45 7.13
C GLN A 186 -8.78 0.65 8.18
N GLY A 187 -8.16 1.77 7.81
CA GLY A 187 -8.03 2.96 8.65
C GLY A 187 -9.36 3.67 8.94
N GLY A 188 -10.31 3.65 8.01
CA GLY A 188 -11.67 4.12 8.26
C GLY A 188 -12.36 3.25 9.31
N ARG A 189 -12.26 1.92 9.18
CA ARG A 189 -12.74 0.97 10.20
C ARG A 189 -12.07 1.22 11.56
N GLN A 190 -10.75 1.37 11.62
CA GLN A 190 -10.03 1.68 12.86
C GLN A 190 -10.62 2.94 13.54
N GLY A 191 -10.91 3.99 12.77
CA GLY A 191 -11.59 5.19 13.25
C GLY A 191 -12.98 4.91 13.86
N LEU A 192 -13.84 4.16 13.16
CA LEU A 192 -15.15 3.83 13.73
C LEU A 192 -15.06 2.87 14.92
N LYS A 193 -14.06 1.99 14.98
CA LYS A 193 -13.79 1.12 16.13
C LYS A 193 -13.36 1.92 17.36
N LEU A 194 -12.58 2.99 17.17
CA LEU A 194 -12.25 3.96 18.22
C LEU A 194 -13.52 4.64 18.75
N ALA A 195 -14.43 5.10 17.88
CA ALA A 195 -15.72 5.65 18.32
C ALA A 195 -16.59 4.65 19.12
N GLN A 196 -16.56 3.37 18.74
CA GLN A 196 -17.34 2.30 19.40
C GLN A 196 -16.80 1.92 20.79
N GLN A 197 -15.48 1.90 20.99
CA GLN A 197 -14.87 1.31 22.20
C GLN A 197 -14.08 2.29 23.07
N TYR A 198 -13.60 3.38 22.48
CA TYR A 198 -12.70 4.33 23.12
C TYR A 198 -13.19 5.77 22.86
N PRO A 199 -14.39 6.13 23.35
CA PRO A 199 -15.08 7.36 22.96
C PRO A 199 -14.29 8.65 23.27
N ASP A 200 -13.42 8.63 24.28
CA ASP A 200 -12.56 9.75 24.68
C ASP A 200 -11.16 9.73 24.01
N ALA A 201 -10.89 8.80 23.09
CA ALA A 201 -9.60 8.70 22.41
C ALA A 201 -9.36 9.89 21.45
N TYR A 202 -10.38 10.33 20.73
CA TYR A 202 -10.28 11.41 19.74
C TYR A 202 -11.54 12.29 19.74
N ASP A 203 -11.35 13.61 19.70
CA ASP A 203 -12.44 14.61 19.63
C ASP A 203 -13.12 14.60 18.25
N GLY A 204 -12.38 14.26 17.19
CA GLY A 204 -12.88 14.20 15.82
C GLY A 204 -12.32 13.02 15.03
N ILE A 205 -13.18 12.29 14.32
CA ILE A 205 -12.82 11.12 13.53
C ILE A 205 -13.19 11.34 12.07
N MET A 206 -12.18 11.39 11.21
CA MET A 206 -12.35 11.32 9.76
C MET A 206 -12.13 9.87 9.31
N SER A 207 -13.22 9.25 8.85
CA SER A 207 -13.27 7.83 8.53
C SER A 207 -13.75 7.63 7.09
N ALA A 208 -12.83 7.55 6.14
CA ALA A 208 -13.13 7.37 4.72
C ALA A 208 -13.27 5.88 4.33
N ALA A 209 -14.17 5.58 3.39
CA ALA A 209 -14.49 4.25 2.86
C ALA A 209 -14.35 3.10 3.90
N PRO A 210 -15.06 3.14 5.05
CA PRO A 210 -14.70 2.29 6.18
C PRO A 210 -15.11 0.83 5.99
N ALA A 211 -14.16 -0.08 6.24
CA ALA A 211 -14.36 -1.53 6.27
C ALA A 211 -15.11 -2.02 7.52
N VAL A 212 -16.33 -1.52 7.79
CA VAL A 212 -17.19 -1.99 8.91
C VAL A 212 -17.87 -3.33 8.60
N ASN A 213 -18.41 -3.98 9.64
CA ASN A 213 -19.07 -5.30 9.55
C ASN A 213 -18.17 -6.36 8.89
N TRP A 214 -16.94 -6.50 9.39
CA TRP A 214 -15.83 -7.16 8.68
C TRP A 214 -16.13 -8.57 8.16
N ALA A 215 -16.91 -9.38 8.87
CA ALA A 215 -17.27 -10.70 8.37
C ALA A 215 -18.21 -10.61 7.15
N GLU A 216 -19.22 -9.74 7.20
CA GLU A 216 -20.19 -9.60 6.11
C GLU A 216 -19.58 -8.85 4.92
N PHE A 217 -18.74 -7.83 5.18
CA PHE A 217 -17.91 -7.14 4.20
C PHE A 217 -16.97 -8.11 3.46
N TYR A 218 -16.19 -8.91 4.20
CA TYR A 218 -15.26 -9.86 3.61
C TYR A 218 -15.97 -10.90 2.73
N LEU A 219 -17.19 -11.31 3.11
CA LEU A 219 -17.99 -12.19 2.28
C LEU A 219 -18.47 -11.53 0.98
N ASN A 220 -18.58 -10.19 0.92
CA ASN A 220 -18.83 -9.46 -0.33
C ASN A 220 -17.59 -9.37 -1.22
N SER A 221 -16.40 -9.15 -0.66
CA SER A 221 -15.17 -9.04 -1.47
C SER A 221 -14.83 -10.35 -2.20
N ILE A 222 -15.13 -11.50 -1.61
CA ILE A 222 -14.98 -12.81 -2.28
C ILE A 222 -16.23 -13.27 -3.07
N TRP A 223 -17.36 -12.56 -3.01
CA TRP A 223 -18.62 -13.05 -3.59
C TRP A 223 -18.59 -13.18 -5.13
N PRO A 224 -18.11 -12.19 -5.91
CA PRO A 224 -17.98 -12.33 -7.36
C PRO A 224 -17.07 -13.50 -7.74
N SER A 225 -15.91 -13.62 -7.07
CA SER A 225 -14.97 -14.73 -7.21
C SER A 225 -15.65 -16.10 -6.98
N TYR A 226 -16.35 -16.23 -5.85
CA TYR A 226 -17.08 -17.45 -5.52
C TYR A 226 -18.19 -17.74 -6.54
N TYR A 227 -18.96 -16.74 -6.96
CA TYR A 227 -20.05 -16.89 -7.92
C TYR A 227 -19.54 -17.41 -9.27
N MET A 228 -18.46 -16.83 -9.81
CA MET A 228 -17.85 -17.24 -11.07
C MET A 228 -17.38 -18.70 -11.01
N LEU A 229 -16.70 -19.10 -9.93
CA LEU A 229 -16.21 -20.48 -9.74
C LEU A 229 -17.36 -21.49 -9.52
N ASN A 230 -18.38 -21.14 -8.72
CA ASN A 230 -19.53 -22.01 -8.45
C ASN A 230 -20.41 -22.21 -9.69
N THR A 231 -20.55 -21.18 -10.54
CA THR A 231 -21.38 -21.22 -11.76
C THR A 231 -20.62 -21.56 -13.04
N GLN A 232 -19.28 -21.57 -12.99
CA GLN A 232 -18.37 -21.72 -14.15
C GLN A 232 -18.62 -20.64 -15.22
N GLN A 233 -18.86 -19.40 -14.79
CA GLN A 233 -19.13 -18.25 -15.67
C GLN A 233 -18.01 -17.22 -15.55
N PHE A 234 -17.23 -17.09 -16.63
CA PHE A 234 -16.04 -16.23 -16.71
C PHE A 234 -16.15 -15.31 -17.94
N PRO A 235 -16.92 -14.21 -17.84
CA PRO A 235 -17.10 -13.25 -18.94
C PRO A 235 -15.82 -12.42 -19.19
N LEU A 236 -15.66 -11.91 -20.40
CA LEU A 236 -14.53 -11.03 -20.71
C LEU A 236 -14.64 -9.70 -19.95
N GLY A 237 -13.51 -9.16 -19.50
CA GLY A 237 -13.45 -7.85 -18.85
C GLY A 237 -14.06 -6.73 -19.72
N CYS A 238 -13.90 -6.82 -21.05
CA CYS A 238 -14.53 -5.89 -21.99
C CYS A 238 -16.07 -6.00 -22.03
N GLU A 239 -16.68 -7.17 -21.77
CA GLU A 239 -18.14 -7.31 -21.63
C GLU A 239 -18.62 -6.63 -20.34
N LEU A 240 -17.89 -6.83 -19.24
CA LEU A 240 -18.18 -6.21 -17.95
C LEU A 240 -18.04 -4.69 -18.00
N ASN A 241 -17.03 -4.18 -18.71
CA ASN A 241 -16.84 -2.74 -18.94
C ASN A 241 -17.92 -2.16 -19.85
N ALA A 242 -18.38 -2.91 -20.87
CA ALA A 242 -19.53 -2.51 -21.68
C ALA A 242 -20.83 -2.46 -20.88
N ILE A 243 -21.06 -3.42 -19.96
CA ILE A 243 -22.21 -3.40 -19.04
C ILE A 243 -22.14 -2.18 -18.10
N THR A 244 -20.98 -1.90 -17.50
CA THR A 244 -20.77 -0.75 -16.61
C THR A 244 -20.99 0.57 -17.34
N ALA A 245 -20.46 0.72 -18.56
CA ALA A 245 -20.68 1.90 -19.40
C ALA A 245 -22.16 2.07 -19.81
N LEU A 246 -22.88 0.99 -20.10
CA LEU A 246 -24.32 1.03 -20.36
C LEU A 246 -25.12 1.43 -19.11
N ALA A 247 -24.69 0.99 -17.92
CA ALA A 247 -25.33 1.37 -16.66
C ALA A 247 -25.14 2.86 -16.38
N ILE A 248 -23.90 3.35 -16.43
CA ILE A 248 -23.59 4.79 -16.28
C ILE A 248 -24.39 5.61 -17.30
N SER A 249 -24.36 5.26 -18.59
CA SER A 249 -25.09 5.99 -19.63
C SER A 249 -26.62 5.98 -19.48
N ALA A 250 -27.19 5.03 -18.72
CA ALA A 250 -28.62 4.96 -18.43
C ALA A 250 -28.98 5.66 -17.10
N CYS A 251 -27.99 6.00 -16.29
CA CYS A 251 -28.16 6.50 -14.92
C CYS A 251 -27.63 7.91 -14.68
N ASP A 252 -26.74 8.41 -15.54
CA ASP A 252 -26.15 9.77 -15.57
C ASP A 252 -27.20 10.85 -15.26
N GLU A 253 -28.13 11.08 -16.19
CA GLU A 253 -29.14 12.15 -16.08
C GLU A 253 -30.25 11.91 -15.02
N LEU A 254 -30.17 10.87 -14.17
CA LEU A 254 -31.19 10.61 -13.14
C LEU A 254 -31.13 11.56 -11.94
N ASP A 255 -29.98 12.19 -11.69
CA ASP A 255 -29.82 13.25 -10.69
C ASP A 255 -30.08 14.66 -11.28
N GLY A 256 -30.29 14.76 -12.60
CA GLY A 256 -30.50 16.01 -13.34
C GLY A 256 -29.22 16.57 -14.00
N VAL A 257 -28.08 15.89 -13.88
CA VAL A 257 -26.78 16.33 -14.37
C VAL A 257 -26.32 15.42 -15.51
N LYS A 258 -25.48 15.93 -16.40
CA LYS A 258 -24.83 15.13 -17.45
C LYS A 258 -23.31 15.20 -17.33
N ASP A 259 -22.78 14.64 -16.26
CA ASP A 259 -21.35 14.62 -15.96
C ASP A 259 -20.72 13.23 -16.17
N GLY A 260 -21.52 12.21 -16.52
CA GLY A 260 -21.08 10.84 -16.72
C GLY A 260 -20.73 10.13 -15.41
N LEU A 261 -21.31 10.54 -14.29
CA LEU A 261 -21.26 9.86 -12.99
C LEU A 261 -22.61 9.19 -12.67
N VAL A 262 -22.73 8.59 -11.48
CA VAL A 262 -24.00 8.07 -10.96
C VAL A 262 -24.17 8.57 -9.53
N SER A 263 -24.84 9.71 -9.34
CA SER A 263 -25.00 10.32 -8.01
C SER A 263 -26.23 9.82 -7.26
N ASP A 264 -27.16 9.15 -7.95
CA ASP A 264 -28.34 8.50 -7.36
C ASP A 264 -28.36 6.98 -7.62
N PRO A 265 -27.60 6.17 -6.84
CA PRO A 265 -27.57 4.72 -7.01
C PRO A 265 -28.94 4.06 -6.76
N GLU A 266 -29.78 4.65 -5.91
CA GLU A 266 -31.15 4.19 -5.69
C GLU A 266 -32.00 4.31 -6.97
N ALA A 267 -31.94 5.47 -7.64
CA ALA A 267 -32.63 5.66 -8.92
C ALA A 267 -32.01 4.78 -10.03
N CYS A 268 -30.69 4.63 -10.07
CA CYS A 268 -30.01 3.80 -11.07
C CYS A 268 -30.47 2.33 -11.00
N ARG A 269 -30.47 1.73 -9.81
CA ARG A 269 -30.94 0.34 -9.58
C ARG A 269 -32.41 0.13 -9.93
N ALA A 270 -33.24 1.19 -9.92
CA ALA A 270 -34.65 1.12 -10.31
C ALA A 270 -34.86 1.23 -11.84
N ASN A 271 -33.93 1.83 -12.58
CA ASN A 271 -34.07 2.11 -14.02
C ASN A 271 -33.21 1.20 -14.91
N PHE A 272 -32.08 0.69 -14.43
CA PHE A 272 -31.20 -0.18 -15.21
C PHE A 272 -31.47 -1.67 -14.99
N ASN A 273 -31.74 -2.39 -16.09
CA ASN A 273 -31.90 -3.85 -16.09
C ASN A 273 -30.82 -4.49 -16.97
N VAL A 274 -29.89 -5.22 -16.35
CA VAL A 274 -28.77 -5.87 -17.05
C VAL A 274 -29.20 -7.03 -17.95
N SER A 275 -30.24 -7.79 -17.57
CA SER A 275 -30.76 -8.88 -18.40
C SER A 275 -31.34 -8.38 -19.73
N ALA A 276 -31.79 -7.13 -19.79
CA ALA A 276 -32.25 -6.47 -21.01
C ALA A 276 -31.10 -5.97 -21.92
N GLN A 277 -29.83 -6.12 -21.50
CA GLN A 277 -28.65 -5.76 -22.30
C GLN A 277 -28.03 -6.96 -23.04
N VAL A 278 -28.40 -8.20 -22.69
CA VAL A 278 -27.92 -9.42 -23.34
C VAL A 278 -28.18 -9.36 -24.85
N GLY A 279 -27.19 -9.71 -25.66
CA GLY A 279 -27.26 -9.64 -27.13
C GLY A 279 -26.98 -8.25 -27.71
N LYS A 280 -26.78 -7.20 -26.91
CA LYS A 280 -26.33 -5.90 -27.44
C LYS A 280 -24.88 -5.99 -27.91
N SER A 281 -24.62 -5.53 -29.12
CA SER A 281 -23.28 -5.50 -29.71
C SER A 281 -22.43 -4.36 -29.15
N PHE A 282 -21.15 -4.62 -28.91
CA PHE A 282 -20.15 -3.64 -28.47
C PHE A 282 -18.76 -3.99 -29.06
N THR A 283 -17.84 -3.03 -29.07
CA THR A 283 -16.45 -3.28 -29.48
C THR A 283 -15.61 -3.68 -28.28
N CYS A 284 -15.08 -4.91 -28.29
CA CYS A 284 -14.19 -5.40 -27.26
C CYS A 284 -12.73 -5.09 -27.61
N ALA A 285 -12.05 -4.29 -26.78
CA ALA A 285 -10.62 -3.99 -26.94
C ALA A 285 -9.76 -5.26 -26.85
N GLN A 286 -10.03 -6.13 -25.87
CA GLN A 286 -9.25 -7.36 -25.60
C GLN A 286 -9.20 -8.33 -26.78
N THR A 287 -10.25 -8.38 -27.61
CA THR A 287 -10.32 -9.27 -28.79
C THR A 287 -10.20 -8.52 -30.12
N ASN A 288 -10.12 -7.19 -30.09
CA ASN A 288 -10.21 -6.28 -31.24
C ASN A 288 -11.36 -6.65 -32.21
N SER A 289 -12.54 -6.96 -31.66
CA SER A 289 -13.68 -7.43 -32.42
C SER A 289 -15.01 -6.91 -31.85
N THR A 290 -16.06 -6.93 -32.68
CA THR A 290 -17.43 -6.72 -32.19
C THR A 290 -17.94 -8.01 -31.56
N LEU A 291 -18.32 -7.92 -30.28
CA LEU A 291 -18.94 -9.00 -29.52
C LEU A 291 -20.36 -8.59 -29.12
N GLU A 292 -21.16 -9.54 -28.64
CA GLU A 292 -22.45 -9.29 -28.00
C GLU A 292 -22.34 -9.58 -26.51
N ILE A 293 -23.03 -8.80 -25.67
CA ILE A 293 -23.06 -9.03 -24.22
C ILE A 293 -23.65 -10.41 -23.94
N SER A 294 -22.86 -11.30 -23.32
CA SER A 294 -23.29 -12.66 -23.01
C SER A 294 -24.22 -12.72 -21.79
N GLN A 295 -24.96 -13.83 -21.69
CA GLN A 295 -25.72 -14.14 -20.47
C GLN A 295 -24.80 -14.29 -19.25
N ALA A 296 -23.57 -14.78 -19.43
CA ALA A 296 -22.59 -14.90 -18.35
C ALA A 296 -22.17 -13.53 -17.80
N ALA A 297 -21.90 -12.57 -18.68
CA ALA A 297 -21.58 -11.19 -18.28
C ALA A 297 -22.74 -10.55 -17.50
N ALA A 298 -23.98 -10.69 -18.00
CA ALA A 298 -25.15 -10.16 -17.32
C ALA A 298 -25.41 -10.82 -15.95
N ASN A 299 -25.15 -12.12 -15.82
CA ASN A 299 -25.30 -12.87 -14.56
C ASN A 299 -24.24 -12.43 -13.53
N VAL A 300 -22.97 -12.37 -13.91
CA VAL A 300 -21.86 -11.97 -13.03
C VAL A 300 -22.01 -10.51 -12.59
N ALA A 301 -22.36 -9.60 -13.51
CA ALA A 301 -22.69 -8.22 -13.17
C ALA A 301 -23.84 -8.13 -12.14
N ASN A 302 -24.94 -8.85 -12.37
CA ASN A 302 -26.07 -8.89 -11.44
C ASN A 302 -25.67 -9.46 -10.06
N ALA A 303 -24.85 -10.51 -10.02
CA ALA A 303 -24.36 -11.10 -8.78
C ALA A 303 -23.47 -10.10 -8.00
N SER A 304 -22.57 -9.39 -8.68
CA SER A 304 -21.70 -8.37 -8.09
C SER A 304 -22.49 -7.18 -7.54
N TRP A 305 -23.53 -6.72 -8.24
CA TRP A 305 -24.35 -5.57 -7.80
C TRP A 305 -25.39 -5.91 -6.73
N THR A 306 -25.91 -7.14 -6.70
CA THR A 306 -26.88 -7.55 -5.67
C THR A 306 -26.22 -8.02 -4.38
N GLY A 307 -24.95 -8.47 -4.44
CA GLY A 307 -24.16 -8.87 -3.28
C GLY A 307 -24.52 -10.26 -2.72
N PRO A 308 -23.75 -10.75 -1.73
CA PRO A 308 -23.84 -12.12 -1.25
C PRO A 308 -25.17 -12.47 -0.60
N ARG A 309 -25.63 -13.69 -0.87
CA ARG A 309 -26.80 -14.33 -0.23
C ARG A 309 -26.40 -15.71 0.29
N SER A 310 -27.03 -16.17 1.37
CA SER A 310 -26.87 -17.56 1.84
C SER A 310 -27.52 -18.55 0.87
N SER A 311 -27.26 -19.86 1.04
CA SER A 311 -27.95 -20.92 0.26
C SER A 311 -29.48 -20.89 0.38
N THR A 312 -30.00 -20.28 1.46
CA THR A 312 -31.43 -20.05 1.70
C THR A 312 -31.97 -18.73 1.16
N GLY A 313 -31.17 -17.94 0.43
CA GLY A 313 -31.54 -16.65 -0.14
C GLY A 313 -31.54 -15.47 0.85
N ARG A 314 -31.06 -15.66 2.09
CA ARG A 314 -30.98 -14.58 3.09
C ARG A 314 -29.89 -13.58 2.69
N PHE A 315 -30.19 -12.30 2.85
CA PHE A 315 -29.22 -11.20 2.74
C PHE A 315 -27.99 -11.42 3.64
N ILE A 316 -26.79 -11.11 3.13
CA ILE A 316 -25.54 -11.07 3.90
C ILE A 316 -24.95 -9.65 3.85
N TYR A 317 -24.73 -9.11 2.64
CA TYR A 317 -24.16 -7.78 2.45
C TYR A 317 -24.68 -7.15 1.15
N ASP A 318 -24.50 -5.84 1.04
CA ASP A 318 -24.84 -5.03 -0.13
C ASP A 318 -23.78 -5.21 -1.23
N GLY A 319 -24.20 -5.39 -2.48
CA GLY A 319 -23.27 -5.51 -3.60
C GLY A 319 -22.60 -4.18 -3.97
N TYR A 320 -21.71 -4.23 -4.95
CA TYR A 320 -21.06 -3.03 -5.48
C TYR A 320 -22.05 -2.18 -6.29
N GLU A 321 -21.77 -0.88 -6.41
CA GLU A 321 -22.66 0.01 -7.16
C GLU A 321 -22.48 -0.15 -8.68
N MET A 322 -23.51 0.23 -9.44
CA MET A 322 -23.56 0.01 -10.88
C MET A 322 -22.48 0.74 -11.69
N GLY A 323 -21.83 1.74 -11.11
CA GLY A 323 -20.70 2.45 -11.71
C GLY A 323 -19.31 1.91 -11.34
N SER A 324 -19.20 0.98 -10.37
CA SER A 324 -17.91 0.37 -10.01
C SER A 324 -17.36 -0.50 -11.15
N ASP A 325 -16.03 -0.54 -11.32
CA ASP A 325 -15.39 -1.32 -12.38
C ASP A 325 -15.56 -2.84 -12.14
N LEU A 326 -16.50 -3.43 -12.86
CA LEU A 326 -16.77 -4.86 -12.79
C LEU A 326 -15.61 -5.73 -13.31
N SER A 327 -14.75 -5.24 -14.20
CA SER A 327 -13.59 -6.00 -14.67
C SER A 327 -12.49 -6.14 -13.61
N VAL A 328 -12.41 -5.19 -12.67
CA VAL A 328 -11.55 -5.27 -11.48
C VAL A 328 -12.20 -6.13 -10.37
N ILE A 329 -13.52 -6.06 -10.21
CA ILE A 329 -14.27 -6.83 -9.20
C ILE A 329 -14.38 -8.33 -9.56
N ALA A 330 -14.50 -8.64 -10.85
CA ALA A 330 -14.70 -10.00 -11.38
C ALA A 330 -13.67 -10.32 -12.50
N PRO A 331 -12.36 -10.27 -12.22
CA PRO A 331 -11.31 -10.40 -13.22
C PRO A 331 -11.31 -11.79 -13.84
N THR A 332 -11.03 -11.87 -15.13
CA THR A 332 -11.05 -13.10 -15.92
C THR A 332 -9.85 -13.14 -16.85
N GLU A 333 -9.14 -14.28 -16.87
CA GLU A 333 -8.09 -14.59 -17.83
C GLU A 333 -8.61 -15.61 -18.86
N CYS A 334 -8.32 -15.41 -20.15
CA CYS A 334 -8.80 -16.31 -21.22
C CYS A 334 -7.66 -16.84 -22.08
N THR A 335 -7.59 -18.16 -22.25
CA THR A 335 -6.73 -18.84 -23.22
C THR A 335 -7.59 -19.37 -24.36
N GLY A 336 -7.62 -18.64 -25.48
CA GLY A 336 -8.45 -18.97 -26.64
C GLY A 336 -9.94 -18.81 -26.35
N LYS A 337 -10.66 -19.93 -26.19
CA LYS A 337 -12.10 -19.95 -25.85
C LYS A 337 -12.40 -20.39 -24.42
N VAL A 338 -11.36 -20.73 -23.65
CA VAL A 338 -11.49 -21.13 -22.25
C VAL A 338 -11.12 -19.93 -21.39
N CYS A 339 -12.02 -19.52 -20.51
CA CYS A 339 -11.85 -18.42 -19.58
C CYS A 339 -11.93 -18.96 -18.14
N THR A 340 -11.07 -18.43 -17.28
CA THR A 340 -10.87 -18.82 -15.88
C THR A 340 -10.58 -17.56 -15.04
N SER A 341 -10.45 -17.70 -13.73
CA SER A 341 -10.00 -16.59 -12.87
C SER A 341 -9.12 -17.12 -11.74
N SER A 342 -7.81 -17.03 -11.95
CA SER A 342 -6.79 -17.39 -10.95
C SER A 342 -6.87 -16.51 -9.71
N THR A 343 -7.26 -15.24 -9.88
CA THR A 343 -7.59 -14.32 -8.78
C THR A 343 -8.79 -14.84 -7.97
N ALA A 344 -9.85 -15.32 -8.63
CA ALA A 344 -10.99 -15.88 -7.92
C ALA A 344 -10.64 -17.15 -7.16
N GLU A 345 -9.82 -18.03 -7.75
CA GLU A 345 -9.31 -19.24 -7.10
C GLU A 345 -8.51 -18.89 -5.85
N ALA A 346 -7.58 -17.93 -5.94
CA ALA A 346 -6.79 -17.46 -4.81
C ALA A 346 -7.64 -16.83 -3.69
N ASN A 347 -8.62 -15.99 -4.03
CA ASN A 347 -9.52 -15.36 -3.06
C ASN A 347 -10.34 -16.38 -2.26
N VAL A 348 -10.94 -17.37 -2.95
CA VAL A 348 -11.72 -18.42 -2.30
C VAL A 348 -10.83 -19.42 -1.55
N ALA A 349 -9.63 -19.69 -2.06
CA ALA A 349 -8.63 -20.51 -1.37
C ALA A 349 -8.17 -19.87 -0.05
N PHE A 350 -7.79 -18.60 -0.06
CA PHE A 350 -7.46 -17.86 1.16
C PHE A 350 -8.60 -17.90 2.17
N ALA A 351 -9.85 -17.63 1.74
CA ALA A 351 -11.00 -17.64 2.65
C ALA A 351 -11.23 -19.01 3.31
N TRP A 352 -11.01 -20.09 2.54
CA TRP A 352 -11.07 -21.46 3.07
C TRP A 352 -9.91 -21.77 4.02
N GLN A 353 -8.68 -21.47 3.60
CA GLN A 353 -7.43 -21.78 4.30
C GLN A 353 -7.28 -20.99 5.60
N ALA A 354 -7.57 -19.69 5.59
CA ALA A 354 -7.45 -18.81 6.75
C ALA A 354 -8.56 -19.04 7.78
N PHE A 355 -9.83 -19.11 7.35
CA PHE A 355 -10.96 -19.07 8.27
C PHE A 355 -11.59 -20.45 8.52
N VAL A 356 -11.73 -21.29 7.50
CA VAL A 356 -12.42 -22.59 7.63
C VAL A 356 -11.46 -23.67 8.16
N SER A 357 -10.45 -24.06 7.39
CA SER A 357 -9.50 -25.12 7.78
C SER A 357 -8.45 -24.63 8.78
N LYS A 358 -8.07 -23.35 8.72
CA LYS A 358 -6.93 -22.77 9.45
C LYS A 358 -5.62 -23.51 9.11
N ASP A 359 -5.44 -23.85 7.84
CA ASP A 359 -4.29 -24.57 7.33
C ASP A 359 -3.93 -24.01 5.95
N PRO A 360 -2.74 -23.40 5.77
CA PRO A 360 -2.31 -22.80 4.51
C PRO A 360 -2.16 -23.82 3.37
N ASN A 361 -2.02 -25.11 3.68
CA ASN A 361 -1.88 -26.17 2.68
C ASN A 361 -3.21 -26.87 2.35
N ALA A 362 -4.31 -26.44 2.96
CA ALA A 362 -5.60 -27.09 2.75
C ALA A 362 -6.12 -26.90 1.33
N THR A 363 -6.50 -28.01 0.69
CA THR A 363 -7.21 -28.00 -0.58
C THR A 363 -8.64 -27.48 -0.40
N VAL A 364 -9.08 -26.60 -1.30
CA VAL A 364 -10.47 -26.11 -1.35
C VAL A 364 -11.39 -27.27 -1.79
N PRO A 365 -12.50 -27.54 -1.09
CA PRO A 365 -13.47 -28.54 -1.54
C PRO A 365 -14.21 -28.06 -2.79
N THR A 366 -14.94 -28.97 -3.43
CA THR A 366 -15.91 -28.60 -4.47
C THR A 366 -16.86 -27.52 -3.95
N LEU A 367 -16.96 -26.42 -4.70
CA LEU A 367 -17.84 -25.32 -4.33
C LEU A 367 -19.30 -25.74 -4.52
N THR A 368 -20.10 -25.40 -3.52
CA THR A 368 -21.56 -25.54 -3.48
C THR A 368 -22.08 -24.38 -2.64
N ASP A 369 -23.36 -24.03 -2.72
CA ASP A 369 -23.93 -22.92 -1.95
C ASP A 369 -23.74 -23.12 -0.42
N THR A 370 -23.67 -24.38 0.03
CA THR A 370 -23.37 -24.74 1.44
C THR A 370 -21.91 -24.53 1.84
N THR A 371 -20.99 -24.53 0.87
CA THR A 371 -19.57 -24.18 1.05
C THR A 371 -19.44 -22.69 1.38
N PHE A 372 -20.19 -21.81 0.69
CA PHE A 372 -20.22 -20.38 0.98
C PHE A 372 -20.80 -20.08 2.36
N ASP A 373 -21.91 -20.72 2.74
CA ASP A 373 -22.46 -20.64 4.10
C ASP A 373 -21.50 -21.18 5.18
N THR A 374 -20.54 -22.02 4.80
CA THR A 374 -19.50 -22.53 5.72
C THR A 374 -18.35 -21.54 5.88
N ILE A 375 -17.91 -20.91 4.79
CA ILE A 375 -16.96 -19.77 4.84
C ILE A 375 -17.57 -18.65 5.70
N HIS A 376 -18.80 -18.19 5.38
CA HIS A 376 -19.48 -17.12 6.12
C HIS A 376 -19.56 -17.38 7.63
N ARG A 377 -19.99 -18.59 8.04
CA ARG A 377 -20.03 -18.94 9.47
C ARG A 377 -18.64 -18.96 10.12
N ALA A 378 -17.62 -19.46 9.41
CA ALA A 378 -16.25 -19.49 9.93
C ALA A 378 -15.69 -18.07 10.09
N THR A 379 -15.80 -17.24 9.04
CA THR A 379 -15.36 -15.83 9.04
C THR A 379 -16.02 -15.03 10.17
N LYS A 380 -17.34 -15.17 10.38
CA LYS A 380 -18.05 -14.50 11.49
C LYS A 380 -17.54 -14.94 12.88
N LEU A 381 -17.15 -16.21 13.04
CA LEU A 381 -16.53 -16.69 14.28
C LEU A 381 -15.10 -16.16 14.49
N VAL A 382 -14.36 -15.82 13.42
CA VAL A 382 -13.01 -15.24 13.52
C VAL A 382 -13.07 -13.76 13.90
N PHE A 383 -14.00 -12.98 13.34
CA PHE A 383 -13.97 -11.52 13.48
C PHE A 383 -14.86 -10.93 14.57
N ALA A 384 -15.96 -11.60 14.96
CA ALA A 384 -16.96 -11.06 15.91
C ALA A 384 -16.37 -10.49 17.21
N SER A 385 -15.42 -11.18 17.86
CA SER A 385 -14.82 -10.72 19.12
C SER A 385 -13.57 -9.84 18.94
N ASN A 386 -13.05 -9.70 17.72
CA ASN A 386 -11.70 -9.22 17.47
C ASN A 386 -11.64 -7.94 16.63
N MET A 387 -12.45 -7.83 15.56
CA MET A 387 -12.35 -6.72 14.61
C MET A 387 -13.63 -6.39 13.80
N GLU A 388 -14.76 -7.05 14.05
CA GLU A 388 -16.01 -6.91 13.29
C GLU A 388 -16.44 -5.44 13.05
N THR A 389 -16.29 -4.59 14.07
CA THR A 389 -16.59 -3.15 14.01
C THR A 389 -18.06 -2.87 13.62
N ASP A 390 -19.00 -3.59 14.25
CA ASP A 390 -20.43 -3.56 13.98
C ASP A 390 -21.30 -2.95 15.08
N GLU A 391 -20.71 -2.48 16.19
CA GLU A 391 -21.45 -1.80 17.27
C GLU A 391 -22.02 -0.46 16.76
N ALA A 392 -23.32 -0.28 16.95
CA ALA A 392 -24.07 0.85 16.42
C ALA A 392 -24.46 1.88 17.50
N ASP A 393 -24.38 1.54 18.79
CA ASP A 393 -24.58 2.51 19.86
C ASP A 393 -23.34 3.39 20.06
N LEU A 394 -23.28 4.50 19.32
CA LEU A 394 -22.25 5.53 19.48
C LEU A 394 -22.65 6.61 20.49
N SER A 395 -23.57 6.33 21.42
CA SER A 395 -24.05 7.32 22.39
C SER A 395 -22.95 7.85 23.29
N ASP A 396 -21.99 7.02 23.73
CA ASP A 396 -20.91 7.49 24.59
C ASP A 396 -19.97 8.46 23.86
N PHE A 397 -19.60 8.18 22.61
CA PHE A 397 -18.82 9.10 21.78
C PHE A 397 -19.55 10.43 21.52
N LYS A 398 -20.86 10.36 21.24
CA LYS A 398 -21.73 11.53 21.13
C LYS A 398 -21.80 12.35 22.43
N ASN A 399 -21.87 11.67 23.59
CA ASN A 399 -21.95 12.29 24.91
C ASN A 399 -20.60 12.90 25.35
N ALA A 400 -19.47 12.32 24.93
CA ALA A 400 -18.14 12.92 25.04
C ALA A 400 -17.99 14.19 24.19
N GLY A 401 -18.93 14.45 23.26
CA GLY A 401 -18.95 15.61 22.37
C GLY A 401 -18.28 15.37 21.02
N GLY A 402 -17.78 14.15 20.77
CA GLY A 402 -17.01 13.80 19.59
C GLY A 402 -17.78 13.96 18.28
N LYS A 403 -17.05 14.21 17.18
CA LYS A 403 -17.59 14.36 15.82
C LYS A 403 -17.02 13.32 14.87
N ILE A 404 -17.86 12.73 14.02
CA ILE A 404 -17.44 11.86 12.92
C ILE A 404 -17.86 12.48 11.60
N ILE A 405 -16.92 12.53 10.65
CA ILE A 405 -17.26 12.63 9.23
C ILE A 405 -16.78 11.36 8.54
N THR A 406 -17.67 10.75 7.76
CA THR A 406 -17.35 9.68 6.83
C THR A 406 -17.64 10.15 5.42
N TYR A 407 -16.79 9.77 4.47
CA TYR A 407 -17.16 9.75 3.05
C TYR A 407 -16.94 8.35 2.49
N HIS A 408 -17.66 8.00 1.42
CA HIS A 408 -17.41 6.76 0.66
C HIS A 408 -17.60 7.04 -0.84
N GLY A 409 -16.69 6.53 -1.66
CA GLY A 409 -16.82 6.59 -3.11
C GLY A 409 -17.96 5.72 -3.62
N LEU A 410 -18.77 6.25 -4.53
CA LEU A 410 -19.90 5.51 -5.12
C LEU A 410 -19.50 4.58 -6.27
N VAL A 411 -18.23 4.57 -6.68
CA VAL A 411 -17.69 3.58 -7.62
C VAL A 411 -16.53 2.78 -7.00
N ASP A 412 -16.46 2.76 -5.67
CA ASP A 412 -15.51 1.94 -4.91
C ASP A 412 -15.62 0.47 -5.35
N GLN A 413 -14.49 -0.08 -5.77
CA GLN A 413 -14.34 -1.43 -6.29
C GLN A 413 -13.80 -2.43 -5.24
N SER A 414 -13.44 -1.95 -4.05
CA SER A 414 -12.87 -2.75 -2.95
C SER A 414 -13.88 -2.97 -1.83
N ILE A 415 -14.65 -1.94 -1.47
CA ILE A 415 -15.64 -1.96 -0.39
C ILE A 415 -16.95 -1.38 -0.93
N SER A 416 -18.07 -2.10 -0.77
CA SER A 416 -19.35 -1.54 -1.18
C SER A 416 -19.75 -0.36 -0.25
N PRO A 417 -20.12 0.82 -0.81
CA PRO A 417 -20.64 1.94 -0.03
C PRO A 417 -21.98 1.62 0.63
N GLY A 418 -22.71 0.61 0.15
CA GLY A 418 -23.95 0.12 0.76
C GLY A 418 -23.77 -0.33 2.21
N GLY A 419 -22.62 -0.92 2.55
CA GLY A 419 -22.31 -1.28 3.95
C GLY A 419 -22.11 -0.08 4.86
N THR A 420 -21.44 0.98 4.38
CA THR A 420 -21.32 2.24 5.13
C THR A 420 -22.67 2.92 5.31
N LEU A 421 -23.52 2.94 4.28
CA LEU A 421 -24.89 3.44 4.37
C LEU A 421 -25.73 2.63 5.37
N ARG A 422 -25.62 1.29 5.36
CA ARG A 422 -26.29 0.39 6.30
C ARG A 422 -25.87 0.66 7.73
N TYR A 423 -24.56 0.81 7.99
CA TYR A 423 -24.03 1.15 9.29
C TYR A 423 -24.50 2.54 9.77
N TYR A 424 -24.41 3.58 8.92
CA TYR A 424 -24.88 4.93 9.24
C TYR A 424 -26.36 4.95 9.66
N ASN A 425 -27.21 4.29 8.88
CA ASN A 425 -28.64 4.19 9.19
C ASN A 425 -28.89 3.41 10.50
N THR A 426 -28.12 2.35 10.76
CA THR A 426 -28.26 1.56 11.99
C THR A 426 -27.86 2.39 13.22
N VAL A 427 -26.77 3.17 13.16
CA VAL A 427 -26.40 4.13 14.22
C VAL A 427 -27.51 5.17 14.41
N SER A 428 -28.11 5.67 13.34
CA SER A 428 -29.21 6.65 13.40
C SER A 428 -30.45 6.08 14.11
N ASP A 429 -30.80 4.83 13.82
CA ASP A 429 -31.94 4.14 14.43
C ASP A 429 -31.71 3.79 15.90
N VAL A 430 -30.47 3.45 16.29
CA VAL A 430 -30.09 3.07 17.67
C VAL A 430 -29.91 4.30 18.57
N VAL A 431 -29.07 5.25 18.17
CA VAL A 431 -28.75 6.45 18.98
C VAL A 431 -29.91 7.45 18.99
N GLY A 432 -30.67 7.51 17.90
CA GLY A 432 -31.84 8.38 17.76
C GLY A 432 -31.55 9.88 17.81
N GLY A 433 -32.64 10.65 17.69
CA GLY A 433 -32.58 12.11 17.57
C GLY A 433 -31.98 12.54 16.23
N ASN A 434 -31.25 13.66 16.21
CA ASN A 434 -30.55 14.11 15.00
C ASN A 434 -29.12 13.53 14.95
N ILE A 435 -28.91 12.45 14.20
CA ILE A 435 -27.56 11.88 13.97
C ILE A 435 -26.59 12.90 13.37
N SER A 436 -27.04 13.78 12.48
CA SER A 436 -26.17 14.77 11.82
C SER A 436 -25.49 15.76 12.78
N SER A 437 -25.99 15.89 14.02
CA SER A 437 -25.36 16.72 15.08
C SER A 437 -24.02 16.20 15.61
N PHE A 438 -23.65 14.95 15.26
CA PHE A 438 -22.35 14.38 15.63
C PHE A 438 -21.75 13.45 14.57
N TYR A 439 -22.55 12.84 13.69
CA TYR A 439 -22.06 11.95 12.63
C TYR A 439 -22.68 12.33 11.27
N LYS A 440 -21.83 12.76 10.33
CA LYS A 440 -22.19 13.03 8.93
C LYS A 440 -21.59 12.00 7.98
N TYR A 441 -22.34 11.64 6.96
CA TYR A 441 -21.91 10.76 5.87
C TYR A 441 -22.05 11.46 4.52
N TYR A 442 -20.97 11.53 3.75
CA TYR A 442 -20.95 12.05 2.38
C TYR A 442 -20.80 10.90 1.37
N ARG A 443 -21.72 10.80 0.42
CA ARG A 443 -21.60 9.89 -0.72
C ARG A 443 -20.90 10.66 -1.84
N VAL A 444 -19.83 10.10 -2.41
CA VAL A 444 -19.02 10.79 -3.44
C VAL A 444 -19.25 10.11 -4.81
N PRO A 445 -20.08 10.67 -5.69
CA PRO A 445 -20.32 10.13 -7.04
C PRO A 445 -18.99 9.99 -7.79
N GLY A 446 -18.75 8.87 -8.47
CA GLY A 446 -17.56 8.72 -9.32
C GLY A 446 -16.19 8.63 -8.64
N LEU A 447 -16.11 8.68 -7.31
CA LEU A 447 -14.88 8.39 -6.55
C LEU A 447 -14.71 6.87 -6.36
N GLU A 448 -13.51 6.38 -6.61
CA GLU A 448 -13.08 4.98 -6.42
C GLU A 448 -12.71 4.68 -4.96
N HIS A 449 -12.04 3.55 -4.69
CA HIS A 449 -11.60 3.19 -3.34
C HIS A 449 -10.61 4.22 -2.78
N CYS A 450 -11.05 4.94 -1.75
CA CYS A 450 -10.33 6.01 -1.04
C CYS A 450 -9.98 7.26 -1.86
N TRP A 451 -9.43 7.10 -3.06
CA TRP A 451 -9.09 8.15 -4.02
C TRP A 451 -9.26 7.65 -5.46
N GLY A 452 -9.04 8.53 -6.44
CA GLY A 452 -9.09 8.18 -7.87
C GLY A 452 -10.47 8.42 -8.48
N GLY A 453 -10.77 7.75 -9.60
CA GLY A 453 -11.99 7.96 -10.34
C GLY A 453 -12.16 9.37 -10.91
N ARG A 454 -13.41 9.71 -11.21
CA ARG A 454 -13.82 10.97 -11.83
C ARG A 454 -14.58 11.91 -10.88
N GLY A 455 -14.90 11.43 -9.68
CA GLY A 455 -15.73 12.12 -8.67
C GLY A 455 -15.11 13.28 -7.91
N GLY A 456 -13.77 13.37 -7.93
CA GLY A 456 -13.05 14.35 -7.14
C GLY A 456 -12.87 13.93 -5.68
N GLN A 457 -11.73 14.33 -5.11
CA GLN A 457 -11.40 14.08 -3.71
C GLN A 457 -11.98 15.18 -2.82
N PRO A 458 -12.67 14.87 -1.70
CA PRO A 458 -13.18 15.88 -0.77
C PRO A 458 -12.09 16.41 0.17
N GLU A 459 -11.11 17.11 -0.39
CA GLU A 459 -9.89 17.60 0.30
C GLU A 459 -10.16 18.66 1.38
N ALA A 460 -11.38 19.22 1.42
CA ALA A 460 -11.80 20.18 2.44
C ALA A 460 -12.36 19.52 3.72
N ILE A 461 -12.77 18.25 3.68
CA ILE A 461 -13.57 17.63 4.75
C ILE A 461 -12.83 17.59 6.09
N PHE A 462 -11.51 17.37 6.13
CA PHE A 462 -10.80 17.36 7.41
C PHE A 462 -10.75 18.74 8.08
N ALA A 463 -10.59 19.81 7.30
CA ALA A 463 -10.65 21.18 7.82
C ALA A 463 -12.06 21.52 8.34
N GLN A 464 -13.11 21.00 7.69
CA GLN A 464 -14.49 21.11 8.15
C GLN A 464 -14.76 20.33 9.44
N LEU A 465 -14.26 19.09 9.57
CA LEU A 465 -14.32 18.32 10.82
C LEU A 465 -13.66 19.10 11.97
N ARG A 466 -12.46 19.66 11.73
CA ARG A 466 -11.76 20.51 12.70
C ARG A 466 -12.60 21.71 13.14
N ALA A 467 -13.19 22.46 12.19
CA ALA A 467 -14.05 23.58 12.52
C ALA A 467 -15.24 23.16 13.39
N TRP A 468 -15.88 22.03 13.06
CA TRP A 468 -17.01 21.50 13.82
C TRP A 468 -16.66 21.12 15.26
N VAL A 469 -15.47 20.54 15.48
CA VAL A 469 -14.94 20.17 16.80
C VAL A 469 -14.42 21.36 17.61
N GLU A 470 -13.76 22.32 16.96
CA GLU A 470 -13.08 23.43 17.64
C GLU A 470 -13.99 24.61 17.96
N ASN A 471 -14.95 24.92 17.08
CA ASN A 471 -15.81 26.09 17.22
C ASN A 471 -17.31 25.84 16.94
N GLY A 472 -17.70 24.60 16.64
CA GLY A 472 -19.11 24.22 16.41
C GLY A 472 -19.64 24.53 15.01
N THR A 473 -18.80 24.98 14.06
CA THR A 473 -19.23 25.21 12.67
C THR A 473 -19.47 23.87 11.98
N GLU A 474 -20.74 23.48 11.91
CA GLU A 474 -21.19 22.26 11.25
C GLU A 474 -21.10 22.41 9.71
N PRO A 475 -20.50 21.46 8.97
CA PRO A 475 -20.46 21.55 7.52
C PRO A 475 -21.83 21.23 6.90
N GLU A 476 -22.35 22.17 6.12
CA GLU A 476 -23.58 22.06 5.34
C GLU A 476 -23.33 21.34 3.99
N SER A 477 -22.14 21.53 3.41
CA SER A 477 -21.67 20.86 2.19
C SER A 477 -20.14 20.79 2.16
N SER A 478 -19.55 20.03 1.23
CA SER A 478 -18.10 20.04 0.95
C SER A 478 -17.85 20.22 -0.56
N PRO A 479 -16.92 21.09 -0.99
CA PRO A 479 -16.54 21.17 -2.39
C PRO A 479 -15.80 19.91 -2.87
N VAL A 480 -15.95 19.60 -4.16
CA VAL A 480 -15.18 18.60 -4.92
C VAL A 480 -14.96 19.10 -6.36
N ILE A 481 -13.93 18.56 -7.03
CA ILE A 481 -13.63 18.82 -8.44
C ILE A 481 -13.82 17.53 -9.23
N VAL A 482 -14.90 17.47 -10.00
CA VAL A 482 -15.28 16.36 -10.88
C VAL A 482 -14.56 16.47 -12.22
N THR A 483 -14.17 15.34 -12.81
CA THR A 483 -13.61 15.25 -14.17
C THR A 483 -14.68 14.75 -15.14
N LEU A 484 -15.09 15.58 -16.10
CA LEU A 484 -16.11 15.32 -17.12
C LEU A 484 -15.64 14.32 -18.20
N PRO A 485 -16.53 13.74 -19.02
CA PRO A 485 -16.17 12.68 -19.97
C PRO A 485 -15.26 13.15 -21.11
N ASP A 486 -15.19 14.47 -21.34
CA ASP A 486 -14.28 15.11 -22.31
C ASP A 486 -12.90 15.45 -21.73
N GLY A 487 -12.68 15.16 -20.44
CA GLY A 487 -11.45 15.46 -19.70
C GLY A 487 -11.37 16.88 -19.13
N SER A 488 -12.41 17.70 -19.29
CA SER A 488 -12.54 18.97 -18.56
C SER A 488 -12.94 18.73 -17.10
N THR A 489 -12.85 19.77 -16.26
CA THR A 489 -13.16 19.69 -14.82
C THR A 489 -14.28 20.65 -14.42
N GLN A 490 -15.13 20.22 -13.50
CA GLN A 490 -16.24 20.99 -12.95
C GLN A 490 -16.18 21.01 -11.42
N GLU A 491 -16.39 22.18 -10.80
CA GLU A 491 -16.60 22.28 -9.36
C GLU A 491 -18.04 21.87 -9.00
N GLN A 492 -18.20 21.03 -7.98
CA GLN A 492 -19.49 20.60 -7.45
C GLN A 492 -19.46 20.56 -5.92
N VAL A 493 -20.63 20.43 -5.28
CA VAL A 493 -20.74 20.22 -3.83
C VAL A 493 -21.23 18.82 -3.48
N LEU A 494 -20.64 18.23 -2.44
CA LEU A 494 -21.16 17.05 -1.74
C LEU A 494 -22.06 17.48 -0.59
N CYS A 495 -23.16 16.76 -0.42
CA CYS A 495 -24.14 17.00 0.65
C CYS A 495 -24.11 15.88 1.68
N PRO A 496 -24.34 16.19 2.97
CA PRO A 496 -24.43 15.17 4.00
C PRO A 496 -25.74 14.38 3.83
N TYR A 497 -25.62 13.06 3.69
CA TYR A 497 -26.74 12.13 3.55
C TYR A 497 -27.76 12.35 4.69
N PRO A 498 -29.08 12.41 4.39
CA PRO A 498 -29.75 12.02 3.15
C PRO A 498 -29.87 13.12 2.08
N GLN A 499 -29.31 14.32 2.30
CA GLN A 499 -29.39 15.40 1.33
C GLN A 499 -28.65 15.03 0.02
N LYS A 500 -29.14 15.56 -1.09
CA LYS A 500 -28.55 15.43 -2.42
C LYS A 500 -28.14 16.80 -2.94
N ALA A 501 -27.06 16.85 -3.72
CA ALA A 501 -26.76 18.02 -4.52
C ALA A 501 -27.84 18.20 -5.57
N ARG A 502 -28.22 19.44 -5.84
CA ARG A 502 -29.07 19.83 -6.96
C ARG A 502 -28.46 21.01 -7.68
N PHE A 503 -28.68 21.02 -8.98
CA PHE A 503 -28.35 22.15 -9.85
C PHE A 503 -29.58 23.04 -9.98
N ASP A 504 -29.40 24.35 -9.87
CA ASP A 504 -30.47 25.32 -10.09
C ASP A 504 -30.35 25.91 -11.51
N ASP A 505 -31.31 25.58 -12.37
CA ASP A 505 -31.44 26.14 -13.71
C ASP A 505 -31.58 27.69 -13.71
N ALA A 506 -31.95 28.30 -12.58
CA ALA A 506 -32.15 29.74 -12.48
C ALA A 506 -30.83 30.54 -12.42
N ASP A 507 -29.78 30.05 -11.75
CA ASP A 507 -28.51 30.79 -11.59
C ASP A 507 -27.64 30.77 -12.85
N LEU A 508 -27.81 29.74 -13.70
CA LEU A 508 -27.26 29.66 -15.07
C LEU A 508 -27.57 30.88 -15.94
N LEU A 509 -28.66 31.62 -15.63
CA LEU A 509 -29.08 32.82 -16.36
C LEU A 509 -28.64 34.15 -15.72
N LEU A 510 -28.12 34.14 -14.49
CA LEU A 510 -27.79 35.35 -13.72
C LEU A 510 -26.30 35.53 -13.42
N HIS A 511 -25.57 34.44 -13.14
CA HIS A 511 -24.19 34.51 -12.67
C HIS A 511 -23.14 33.77 -13.51
N GLY A 512 -23.57 32.93 -14.47
CA GLY A 512 -22.66 32.29 -15.43
C GLY A 512 -21.75 31.21 -14.83
N GLY A 513 -22.07 30.76 -13.61
CA GLY A 513 -21.50 29.58 -12.95
C GLY A 513 -22.56 28.49 -12.78
N LEU A 514 -22.10 27.25 -12.57
CA LEU A 514 -22.93 26.09 -12.23
C LEU A 514 -22.97 25.94 -10.70
N ASP A 515 -23.69 26.83 -10.02
CA ASP A 515 -23.82 26.77 -8.56
C ASP A 515 -24.73 25.59 -8.18
N SER A 516 -24.17 24.64 -7.43
CA SER A 516 -24.88 23.48 -6.90
C SER A 516 -25.15 23.64 -5.41
N GLN A 517 -26.36 23.31 -4.97
CA GLN A 517 -26.82 23.48 -3.58
C GLN A 517 -27.39 22.18 -3.03
N CYS A 518 -27.33 22.00 -1.70
CA CYS A 518 -27.89 20.83 -1.04
C CYS A 518 -29.39 20.96 -0.82
N ASP A 519 -30.15 19.91 -1.12
CA ASP A 519 -31.61 19.98 -1.00
C ASP A 519 -32.12 19.90 0.45
N GLU A 520 -33.20 20.63 0.75
CA GLU A 520 -33.83 20.62 2.09
C GLU A 520 -34.66 19.35 2.37
N VAL A 521 -34.41 18.24 1.66
CA VAL A 521 -35.26 17.04 1.71
C VAL A 521 -35.06 16.29 3.02
N LYS A 522 -35.92 16.61 4.00
CA LYS A 522 -36.04 15.87 5.26
C LYS A 522 -36.50 14.43 4.97
N PRO A 523 -35.86 13.40 5.58
CA PRO A 523 -36.17 12.01 5.28
C PRO A 523 -37.60 11.63 5.68
N LYS A 524 -38.28 10.89 4.80
CA LYS A 524 -39.60 10.31 5.09
C LYS A 524 -39.43 8.96 5.81
N CYS A 525 -39.88 8.85 7.06
CA CYS A 525 -39.81 7.59 7.82
C CYS A 525 -40.74 6.50 7.23
N GLY A 526 -40.19 5.60 6.41
CA GLY A 526 -40.94 4.44 5.88
C GLY A 526 -41.15 3.29 6.87
N GLN A 527 -40.42 3.27 7.99
CA GLN A 527 -40.47 2.21 9.01
C GLN A 527 -41.52 2.47 10.10
N CYS A 528 -41.81 3.74 10.41
CA CYS A 528 -42.69 4.15 11.52
C CYS A 528 -44.09 3.51 11.42
N SER A 529 -44.63 3.40 10.19
CA SER A 529 -45.92 2.77 9.89
C SER A 529 -45.94 1.24 10.04
N LYS A 530 -44.80 0.55 10.02
CA LYS A 530 -44.72 -0.90 10.31
C LYS A 530 -44.70 -1.20 11.81
N ALA A 531 -44.24 -0.25 12.62
CA ALA A 531 -44.08 -0.42 14.07
C ALA A 531 -45.22 0.22 14.91
N LEU A 532 -46.22 0.85 14.27
CA LEU A 532 -47.33 1.57 14.94
C LEU A 532 -46.86 2.68 15.90
N HIS A 533 -45.74 3.34 15.59
CA HIS A 533 -45.25 4.51 16.31
C HIS A 533 -45.52 5.81 15.54
N ASN A 534 -45.94 6.87 16.24
CA ASN A 534 -46.10 8.19 15.64
C ASN A 534 -44.75 8.71 15.12
N CYS A 535 -44.71 9.17 13.87
CA CYS A 535 -43.53 9.79 13.31
C CYS A 535 -43.39 11.23 13.82
N SER A 536 -42.20 11.59 14.32
CA SER A 536 -41.88 12.95 14.79
C SER A 536 -41.75 14.00 13.68
N PHE A 537 -41.86 13.59 12.41
CA PHE A 537 -41.63 14.45 11.23
C PHE A 537 -42.90 14.77 10.42
N GLU A 538 -44.10 14.46 10.91
CA GLU A 538 -45.33 15.01 10.32
C GLU A 538 -45.42 16.52 10.61
N SER A 539 -45.17 17.35 9.59
CA SER A 539 -45.41 18.79 9.69
C SER A 539 -46.91 19.07 9.76
N SER A 540 -47.38 19.60 10.89
CA SER A 540 -48.73 20.14 11.04
C SER A 540 -49.00 21.21 9.97
N THR A 541 -49.91 20.93 9.05
CA THR A 541 -50.38 21.91 8.07
C THR A 541 -51.21 22.99 8.77
N LEU A 542 -50.73 24.24 8.75
CA LEU A 542 -51.58 25.39 9.08
C LEU A 542 -52.65 25.52 7.99
N SER A 543 -53.86 25.07 8.29
CA SER A 543 -55.05 25.59 7.62
C SER A 543 -55.42 26.94 8.26
N SER A 544 -55.66 27.93 7.42
CA SER A 544 -56.17 29.23 7.87
C SER A 544 -57.64 29.37 7.45
N GLY A 545 -58.51 29.60 8.44
CA GLY A 545 -59.87 30.10 8.27
C GLY A 545 -60.92 29.13 7.71
N LEU A 546 -61.78 28.60 8.58
CA LEU A 546 -63.09 29.22 8.84
C LEU A 546 -63.85 28.52 9.98
N ASP A 547 -64.49 29.36 10.79
CA ASP A 547 -65.62 29.12 11.70
C ASP A 547 -65.57 28.07 12.82
N THR A 548 -65.71 28.60 14.04
CA THR A 548 -66.19 27.93 15.26
C THR A 548 -67.73 28.08 15.36
N PRO A 549 -68.46 27.59 16.40
CA PRO A 549 -68.08 26.73 17.52
C PRO A 549 -69.05 25.53 17.76
N ALA A 550 -68.66 24.58 18.63
CA ALA A 550 -69.57 24.03 19.66
C ALA A 550 -68.84 23.18 20.74
N ASN A 551 -68.72 23.75 21.94
CA ASN A 551 -68.91 23.15 23.27
C ASN A 551 -68.48 21.71 23.62
N ALA A 552 -67.83 21.64 24.79
CA ALA A 552 -68.07 20.68 25.88
C ALA A 552 -67.57 19.22 25.69
N SER A 553 -67.16 18.49 26.74
CA SER A 553 -66.83 18.81 28.16
C SER A 553 -66.43 17.52 28.87
N HIS A 554 -65.83 17.61 30.07
CA HIS A 554 -65.87 16.58 31.13
C HIS A 554 -65.14 15.25 30.82
N ASP A 555 -64.08 14.89 31.57
CA ASP A 555 -64.01 14.42 32.97
C ASP A 555 -64.11 12.90 33.10
N GLY A 556 -63.45 12.37 34.13
CA GLY A 556 -63.70 11.02 34.66
C GLY A 556 -62.55 10.03 34.38
N LEU A 557 -61.73 9.64 35.36
CA LEU A 557 -62.04 8.76 36.51
C LEU A 557 -62.29 7.29 36.10
N ASN A 558 -61.83 6.24 36.80
CA ASN A 558 -60.82 6.06 37.86
C ASN A 558 -60.70 4.54 38.14
N ARG A 559 -59.68 4.11 38.91
CA ARG A 559 -59.52 2.80 39.59
C ARG A 559 -59.29 1.55 38.69
N GLY A 560 -58.48 0.57 39.10
CA GLY A 560 -57.54 0.52 40.23
C GLY A 560 -57.28 -0.89 40.79
N GLN A 561 -56.28 -1.01 41.68
CA GLN A 561 -56.02 -2.13 42.61
C GLN A 561 -55.55 -3.47 41.99
N SER A 562 -54.74 -4.33 42.65
CA SER A 562 -54.00 -4.23 43.93
C SER A 562 -52.99 -5.38 44.14
N SER A 563 -51.75 -5.06 44.56
CA SER A 563 -50.92 -5.70 45.62
C SER A 563 -50.76 -7.24 45.71
N LYS A 564 -49.51 -7.72 45.84
CA LYS A 564 -48.96 -8.21 47.14
C LYS A 564 -47.45 -8.51 47.10
N ASN A 565 -46.81 -8.44 48.27
CA ASN A 565 -45.38 -8.65 48.54
C ASN A 565 -45.24 -9.37 49.91
N PRO A 566 -44.15 -10.12 50.18
CA PRO A 566 -43.60 -10.10 51.55
C PRO A 566 -42.05 -10.07 51.70
N LYS A 567 -41.65 -9.62 52.90
CA LYS A 567 -40.33 -9.41 53.54
C LYS A 567 -39.63 -10.73 53.96
N ALA A 568 -38.39 -10.85 54.49
CA ALA A 568 -37.12 -10.08 54.55
C ALA A 568 -36.03 -10.91 55.35
N ASN A 569 -34.86 -10.32 55.66
CA ASN A 569 -33.65 -10.83 56.38
C ASN A 569 -32.63 -11.64 55.52
N GLY A 570 -31.30 -11.52 55.66
CA GLY A 570 -30.45 -10.53 56.36
C GLY A 570 -29.24 -11.12 57.12
N SER A 571 -27.99 -10.70 56.82
CA SER A 571 -26.78 -10.58 57.70
C SER A 571 -25.43 -10.66 56.94
N ARG A 572 -24.34 -10.17 57.58
CA ARG A 572 -22.95 -9.98 57.06
C ARG A 572 -22.00 -11.15 57.38
N HIS A 573 -20.85 -11.22 56.68
CA HIS A 573 -19.45 -11.34 57.17
C HIS A 573 -18.55 -11.66 55.95
N ASP A 574 -17.55 -10.84 55.60
CA ASP A 574 -16.17 -10.67 56.15
C ASP A 574 -15.12 -11.68 55.62
N MET A 575 -13.89 -11.19 55.39
CA MET A 575 -12.74 -11.91 54.81
C MET A 575 -12.18 -13.03 55.69
N PRO A 576 -11.25 -13.84 55.14
CA PRO A 576 -9.92 -13.84 55.75
C PRO A 576 -8.71 -13.83 54.78
N GLN A 577 -7.64 -13.14 55.19
CA GLN A 577 -6.24 -13.47 54.86
C GLN A 577 -5.60 -14.17 56.07
N SER A 578 -4.68 -15.12 55.85
CA SER A 578 -3.35 -15.14 56.51
C SER A 578 -2.52 -16.39 56.19
N ASP A 579 -1.21 -16.19 56.10
CA ASP A 579 -0.07 -17.10 55.92
C ASP A 579 -0.06 -18.45 56.67
N TYR A 580 0.75 -19.40 56.17
CA TYR A 580 1.82 -20.04 56.97
C TYR A 580 2.95 -20.64 56.09
N SER A 581 4.09 -20.96 56.72
CA SER A 581 5.43 -20.95 56.11
C SER A 581 6.14 -22.29 55.83
N THR A 582 7.12 -22.24 54.92
CA THR A 582 8.44 -22.93 54.89
C THR A 582 8.60 -24.45 55.15
N ARG A 583 9.35 -25.12 54.26
CA ARG A 583 10.35 -26.18 54.61
C ARG A 583 11.47 -26.33 53.56
N HIS A 584 12.58 -26.96 53.98
CA HIS A 584 13.92 -26.90 53.37
C HIS A 584 14.30 -28.03 52.38
N ASN A 585 15.31 -27.71 51.54
CA ASN A 585 16.43 -28.52 51.04
C ASN A 585 16.21 -29.92 50.44
N GLN A 586 16.75 -30.11 49.23
CA GLN A 586 18.00 -30.89 49.10
C GLN A 586 18.87 -30.45 47.90
N GLN A 587 20.18 -30.35 48.12
CA GLN A 587 21.21 -30.19 47.07
C GLN A 587 21.69 -31.57 46.59
N LEU A 588 22.24 -31.62 45.37
CA LEU A 588 23.34 -32.46 44.84
C LEU A 588 23.57 -31.97 43.39
N GLY A 589 24.76 -31.78 42.82
CA GLY A 589 26.14 -31.99 43.26
C GLY A 589 27.03 -32.28 42.02
N VAL A 590 27.96 -31.38 41.68
CA VAL A 590 28.85 -31.46 40.48
C VAL A 590 30.14 -32.25 40.80
N PRO A 591 30.82 -32.88 39.82
CA PRO A 591 32.16 -32.42 39.36
C PRO A 591 32.34 -32.47 37.80
N MET A 592 33.14 -31.64 37.12
CA MET A 592 34.63 -31.60 37.01
C MET A 592 35.24 -32.94 36.53
N ASP A 593 36.19 -33.07 35.59
CA ASP A 593 37.28 -32.22 35.04
C ASP A 593 37.56 -32.61 33.54
N THR A 594 38.41 -31.97 32.70
CA THR A 594 39.89 -31.88 32.80
C THR A 594 40.56 -30.91 31.80
N SER A 595 41.79 -30.51 32.15
CA SER A 595 42.71 -29.57 31.48
C SER A 595 43.75 -30.18 30.53
N SER A 596 44.22 -29.38 29.55
CA SER A 596 45.64 -28.96 29.27
C SER A 596 45.88 -28.72 27.75
N SER A 597 47.00 -28.23 27.18
CA SER A 597 48.39 -27.82 27.56
C SER A 597 48.86 -26.78 26.49
N SER A 598 49.59 -25.67 26.72
CA SER A 598 51.02 -25.43 27.07
C SER A 598 52.06 -26.18 26.19
N THR A 599 53.17 -25.62 25.65
CA THR A 599 54.08 -24.51 26.06
C THR A 599 54.95 -23.92 24.90
N LEU A 600 55.41 -22.65 25.03
CA LEU A 600 56.78 -22.05 24.86
C LEU A 600 57.77 -22.59 23.77
N SER A 601 58.74 -21.85 23.18
CA SER A 601 59.17 -20.42 23.15
C SER A 601 60.47 -20.31 22.31
N TYR A 602 60.80 -19.17 21.66
CA TYR A 602 62.20 -18.66 21.54
C TYR A 602 62.26 -17.25 20.95
N THR A 603 63.19 -16.41 21.44
CA THR A 603 63.40 -15.01 21.03
C THR A 603 64.71 -14.80 20.28
N SER A 604 64.68 -14.05 19.18
CA SER A 604 65.79 -13.19 18.74
C SER A 604 65.34 -12.14 17.72
N SER A 605 65.98 -10.96 17.75
CA SER A 605 65.82 -9.84 16.80
C SER A 605 67.23 -9.22 16.63
N PRO A 606 67.59 -8.54 15.52
CA PRO A 606 66.96 -7.27 15.12
C PRO A 606 66.81 -7.02 13.59
N GLY A 607 66.00 -6.04 13.21
CA GLY A 607 65.89 -5.55 11.83
C GLY A 607 64.64 -4.70 11.59
N SER A 608 64.80 -3.39 11.51
CA SER A 608 63.70 -2.42 11.51
C SER A 608 62.92 -2.33 10.19
N SER A 609 61.61 -2.57 10.25
CA SER A 609 60.62 -1.76 9.52
C SER A 609 59.30 -1.80 10.29
N THR A 610 58.78 -0.64 10.71
CA THR A 610 57.61 -0.54 11.58
C THR A 610 56.32 -0.52 10.79
N SER A 611 55.64 -1.66 10.71
CA SER A 611 54.20 -1.70 10.45
C SER A 611 53.42 -1.46 11.75
N ALA A 612 52.33 -0.69 11.68
CA ALA A 612 51.45 -0.48 12.82
C ALA A 612 50.52 -1.69 13.03
N GLY A 613 50.42 -2.15 14.28
CA GLY A 613 49.34 -3.02 14.75
C GLY A 613 48.14 -2.20 15.25
N PRO A 614 46.96 -2.81 15.41
CA PRO A 614 45.71 -2.07 15.57
C PRO A 614 45.38 -1.74 17.03
N ASP A 615 44.93 -0.53 17.29
CA ASP A 615 44.27 -0.15 18.54
C ASP A 615 42.90 0.48 18.30
N SER A 616 41.99 0.12 19.19
CA SER A 616 40.56 0.44 19.29
C SER A 616 40.09 1.82 18.80
N LEU A 617 39.00 1.83 18.03
CA LEU A 617 38.13 2.99 17.82
C LEU A 617 36.74 2.75 18.45
N LEU A 618 36.18 3.82 19.05
CA LEU A 618 34.88 3.82 19.72
C LEU A 618 33.70 3.83 18.72
N PRO A 619 32.48 3.43 19.12
CA PRO A 619 31.30 3.51 18.26
C PRO A 619 30.90 4.99 18.06
N GLY A 620 30.74 5.43 16.81
CA GLY A 620 30.13 6.74 16.47
C GLY A 620 30.96 7.71 15.64
N THR A 621 32.21 7.41 15.27
CA THR A 621 32.98 8.30 14.38
C THR A 621 32.63 8.09 12.91
N SER A 622 32.04 9.12 12.27
CA SER A 622 31.94 9.23 10.81
C SER A 622 33.31 9.07 10.14
N LEU A 623 33.34 8.42 8.98
CA LEU A 623 34.57 8.09 8.22
C LEU A 623 35.20 9.29 7.48
N LYS A 624 34.97 10.53 7.93
CA LYS A 624 35.64 11.74 7.43
C LYS A 624 37.14 11.72 7.78
N GLY A 625 37.95 11.12 6.91
CA GLY A 625 39.36 11.48 6.73
C GLY A 625 40.42 10.74 7.55
N LEU A 626 40.21 9.48 7.95
CA LEU A 626 41.25 8.70 8.64
C LEU A 626 42.48 8.34 7.76
N ILE A 627 42.33 8.38 6.43
CA ILE A 627 43.44 8.26 5.46
C ILE A 627 43.22 9.33 4.37
N PRO A 628 44.17 10.22 4.07
CA PRO A 628 44.05 11.17 2.96
C PRO A 628 43.99 10.47 1.61
N TRP A 629 43.05 10.84 0.74
CA TRP A 629 43.01 10.34 -0.64
C TRP A 629 44.17 10.93 -1.46
N ILE A 630 45.03 10.05 -2.00
CA ILE A 630 46.15 10.45 -2.85
C ILE A 630 45.69 10.40 -4.31
N TRP A 631 45.34 11.55 -4.86
CA TRP A 631 44.93 11.69 -6.26
C TRP A 631 46.10 11.42 -7.21
N THR A 632 45.97 10.39 -8.05
CA THR A 632 46.82 10.20 -9.23
C THR A 632 46.23 10.90 -10.45
N VAL A 633 47.04 11.06 -11.51
CA VAL A 633 46.58 11.59 -12.80
C VAL A 633 45.50 10.69 -13.42
N ASP A 634 45.57 9.37 -13.19
CA ASP A 634 44.56 8.42 -13.63
C ASP A 634 43.24 8.65 -12.88
N ASP A 635 43.25 8.81 -11.55
CA ASP A 635 42.02 9.07 -10.76
C ASP A 635 41.31 10.34 -11.22
N LEU A 636 42.06 11.42 -11.49
CA LEU A 636 41.51 12.69 -11.96
C LEU A 636 40.94 12.57 -13.38
N ALA A 637 41.58 11.79 -14.26
CA ALA A 637 41.07 11.53 -15.60
C ALA A 637 39.79 10.67 -15.58
N LEU A 638 39.72 9.66 -14.70
CA LEU A 638 38.54 8.82 -14.49
C LEU A 638 37.37 9.63 -13.90
N LEU A 639 37.62 10.48 -12.91
CA LEU A 639 36.61 11.39 -12.34
C LEU A 639 36.08 12.38 -13.38
N HIS A 640 36.98 13.02 -14.15
CA HIS A 640 36.59 13.90 -15.24
C HIS A 640 35.73 13.17 -16.28
N HIS A 641 36.10 11.94 -16.63
CA HIS A 641 35.31 11.10 -17.55
C HIS A 641 33.91 10.80 -17.01
N PHE A 642 33.76 10.50 -15.71
CA PHE A 642 32.46 10.32 -15.05
C PHE A 642 31.55 11.55 -15.20
N LEU A 643 32.09 12.72 -14.82
CA LEU A 643 31.35 13.98 -14.82
C LEU A 643 30.93 14.43 -16.24
N THR A 644 31.73 14.10 -17.26
CA THR A 644 31.53 14.61 -18.63
C THR A 644 30.87 13.64 -19.60
N CYS A 645 30.89 12.32 -19.37
CA CYS A 645 30.37 11.33 -20.31
C CYS A 645 28.87 11.02 -20.09
N PRO A 646 27.98 11.20 -21.08
CA PRO A 646 26.55 10.90 -20.92
C PRO A 646 26.25 9.43 -20.67
N ALA A 647 27.02 8.52 -21.25
CA ALA A 647 26.84 7.07 -21.04
C ALA A 647 27.06 6.62 -19.57
N LEU A 648 27.44 7.52 -18.66
CA LEU A 648 27.63 7.26 -17.24
C LEU A 648 26.52 7.87 -16.36
N ASP A 649 25.51 8.51 -16.93
CA ASP A 649 24.41 9.09 -16.17
C ASP A 649 23.29 8.12 -15.78
N HIS A 650 23.31 6.87 -16.26
CA HIS A 650 22.35 5.82 -15.90
C HIS A 650 20.86 6.25 -16.03
N GLY A 651 20.55 7.24 -16.89
CA GLY A 651 19.20 7.79 -17.07
C GLY A 651 18.85 9.00 -16.20
N ASP A 652 19.70 9.39 -15.23
CA ASP A 652 19.52 10.61 -14.42
C ASP A 652 20.84 11.39 -14.31
N ALA A 653 20.99 12.38 -15.19
CA ALA A 653 22.17 13.24 -15.23
C ALA A 653 22.33 14.16 -14.01
N ILE A 654 21.28 14.43 -13.24
CA ILE A 654 21.37 15.28 -12.03
C ILE A 654 21.91 14.43 -10.88
N LEU A 655 21.28 13.28 -10.61
CA LEU A 655 21.74 12.33 -9.58
C LEU A 655 23.17 11.89 -9.86
N TRP A 656 23.44 11.35 -11.05
CA TRP A 656 24.70 10.65 -11.30
C TRP A 656 25.88 11.58 -11.57
N ARG A 657 25.68 12.79 -12.09
CA ARG A 657 26.82 13.68 -12.44
C ARG A 657 27.00 14.87 -11.49
N GLN A 658 26.04 15.11 -10.60
CA GLN A 658 26.12 16.19 -9.60
C GLN A 658 26.10 15.63 -8.17
N LYS A 659 25.09 14.84 -7.81
CA LYS A 659 24.88 14.37 -6.43
C LYS A 659 25.79 13.21 -6.03
N VAL A 660 25.87 12.16 -6.84
CA VAL A 660 26.74 10.99 -6.58
C VAL A 660 28.24 11.34 -6.45
N PRO A 661 28.82 12.27 -7.25
CA PRO A 661 30.19 12.74 -7.04
C PRO A 661 30.39 13.50 -5.72
N LEU A 662 29.41 14.27 -5.25
CA LEU A 662 29.47 14.92 -3.94
C LEU A 662 29.48 13.87 -2.82
N LEU A 663 28.61 12.86 -2.91
CA LEU A 663 28.59 11.72 -1.98
C LEU A 663 29.91 10.93 -2.01
N ALA A 664 30.52 10.78 -3.19
CA ALA A 664 31.81 10.13 -3.37
C ALA A 664 32.94 10.87 -2.63
N PHE A 665 32.95 12.21 -2.61
CA PHE A 665 33.94 12.96 -1.84
C PHE A 665 33.77 12.81 -0.32
N GLU A 666 32.57 12.46 0.15
CA GLU A 666 32.31 12.15 1.56
C GLU A 666 32.49 10.65 1.89
N ASN A 667 32.52 9.77 0.88
CA ASN A 667 32.65 8.33 1.06
C ASN A 667 33.58 7.66 0.03
N HIS A 668 34.75 7.21 0.50
CA HIS A 668 35.76 6.54 -0.33
C HIS A 668 35.27 5.27 -1.04
N SER A 669 34.27 4.55 -0.49
CA SER A 669 33.70 3.37 -1.15
C SER A 669 33.00 3.76 -2.45
N VAL A 670 32.12 4.76 -2.38
CA VAL A 670 31.41 5.33 -3.53
C VAL A 670 32.41 5.93 -4.53
N LEU A 671 33.45 6.64 -4.06
CA LEU A 671 34.49 7.17 -4.94
C LEU A 671 35.26 6.08 -5.68
N HIS A 672 35.68 5.01 -5.00
CA HIS A 672 36.29 3.87 -5.66
C HIS A 672 35.36 3.28 -6.73
N LEU A 673 34.09 3.02 -6.40
CA LEU A 673 33.14 2.41 -7.34
C LEU A 673 32.81 3.31 -8.54
N LEU A 674 32.69 4.63 -8.35
CA LEU A 674 32.52 5.64 -9.39
C LEU A 674 33.69 5.62 -10.39
N LEU A 675 34.92 5.60 -9.88
CA LEU A 675 36.14 5.52 -10.69
C LEU A 675 36.24 4.17 -11.43
N ALA A 676 35.78 3.07 -10.81
CA ALA A 676 35.74 1.76 -11.43
C ALA A 676 34.77 1.71 -12.62
N VAL A 677 33.54 2.26 -12.50
CA VAL A 677 32.60 2.34 -13.62
C VAL A 677 33.18 3.18 -14.77
N SER A 678 33.82 4.32 -14.47
CA SER A 678 34.51 5.15 -15.47
C SER A 678 35.62 4.41 -16.21
N ALA A 679 36.42 3.64 -15.48
CA ALA A 679 37.51 2.85 -16.03
C ALA A 679 36.98 1.69 -16.90
N PHE A 680 35.91 1.00 -16.48
CA PHE A 680 35.26 0.01 -17.34
C PHE A 680 34.68 0.63 -18.62
N HIS A 681 34.05 1.81 -18.55
CA HIS A 681 33.55 2.49 -19.75
C HIS A 681 34.70 2.85 -20.71
N LEU A 682 35.79 3.41 -20.18
CA LEU A 682 36.98 3.72 -20.98
C LEU A 682 37.63 2.45 -21.58
N ALA A 683 37.62 1.32 -20.88
CA ALA A 683 38.07 0.04 -21.43
C ALA A 683 37.18 -0.49 -22.59
N THR A 684 35.90 -0.10 -22.61
CA THR A 684 34.97 -0.38 -23.70
C THR A 684 35.27 0.51 -24.91
N ILE A 685 35.33 1.84 -24.72
CA ILE A 685 35.48 2.82 -25.82
C ILE A 685 36.91 3.05 -26.32
N LYS A 686 37.94 2.60 -25.59
CA LYS A 686 39.36 2.66 -26.00
C LYS A 686 39.99 1.25 -26.04
N PRO A 687 39.81 0.48 -27.13
CA PRO A 687 40.33 -0.88 -27.24
C PRO A 687 41.84 -0.99 -27.02
N ASP A 688 42.62 -0.04 -27.53
CA ASP A 688 44.10 -0.04 -27.46
C ASP A 688 44.64 0.11 -26.02
N GLU A 689 43.86 0.73 -25.13
CA GLU A 689 44.20 0.91 -23.72
C GLU A 689 43.38 -0.04 -22.80
N ARG A 690 42.59 -0.96 -23.36
CA ARG A 690 41.61 -1.79 -22.61
C ARG A 690 42.22 -2.51 -21.40
N THR A 691 43.42 -3.07 -21.54
CA THR A 691 44.11 -3.77 -20.45
C THR A 691 44.48 -2.83 -19.30
N ARG A 692 44.92 -1.59 -19.61
CA ARG A 692 45.25 -0.57 -18.60
C ARG A 692 43.99 -0.16 -17.84
N TYR A 693 42.92 0.22 -18.56
CA TYR A 693 41.69 0.66 -17.90
C TYR A 693 40.96 -0.46 -17.17
N ARG A 694 41.01 -1.73 -17.62
CA ARG A 694 40.52 -2.87 -16.81
C ARG A 694 41.32 -3.04 -15.51
N GLY A 695 42.65 -2.96 -15.56
CA GLY A 695 43.49 -3.02 -14.36
C GLY A 695 43.19 -1.89 -13.35
N LEU A 696 42.89 -0.69 -13.84
CA LEU A 696 42.38 0.41 -12.99
C LEU A 696 40.98 0.08 -12.45
N ALA A 697 40.07 -0.39 -13.30
CA ALA A 697 38.69 -0.70 -12.90
C ALA A 697 38.62 -1.76 -11.79
N ASP A 698 39.36 -2.87 -11.93
CA ASP A 698 39.38 -3.93 -10.94
C ASP A 698 40.03 -3.47 -9.62
N LYS A 699 41.16 -2.74 -9.68
CA LYS A 699 41.81 -2.13 -8.50
C LYS A 699 40.83 -1.26 -7.69
N HIS A 700 40.05 -0.43 -8.39
CA HIS A 700 39.08 0.45 -7.74
C HIS A 700 37.85 -0.34 -7.25
N TYR A 701 37.33 -1.28 -8.04
CA TYR A 701 36.21 -2.13 -7.65
C TYR A 701 36.50 -2.93 -6.38
N GLU A 702 37.66 -3.59 -6.27
CA GLU A 702 38.03 -4.39 -5.11
C GLU A 702 38.13 -3.56 -3.82
N ALA A 703 38.64 -2.33 -3.94
CA ALA A 703 38.75 -1.41 -2.81
C ALA A 703 37.38 -0.88 -2.37
N GLY A 704 36.52 -0.52 -3.33
CA GLY A 704 35.16 -0.05 -3.06
C GLY A 704 34.25 -1.14 -2.50
N LEU A 705 34.24 -2.34 -3.12
CA LEU A 705 33.47 -3.48 -2.63
C LEU A 705 33.83 -3.83 -1.18
N ARG A 706 35.11 -3.91 -0.85
CA ARG A 706 35.58 -4.21 0.52
C ARG A 706 35.05 -3.19 1.53
N GLN A 707 35.16 -1.90 1.21
CA GLN A 707 34.66 -0.81 2.07
C GLN A 707 33.13 -0.83 2.18
N THR A 708 32.40 -1.21 1.13
CA THR A 708 30.93 -1.39 1.18
C THR A 708 30.55 -2.52 2.14
N MET A 709 31.26 -3.65 2.08
CA MET A 709 31.03 -4.78 2.98
C MET A 709 31.36 -4.46 4.44
N GLU A 710 32.32 -3.57 4.71
CA GLU A 710 32.63 -3.09 6.07
C GLU A 710 31.56 -2.13 6.64
N LEU A 711 30.79 -1.45 5.78
CA LEU A 711 29.68 -0.57 6.17
C LEU A 711 28.38 -1.33 6.47
N MET A 712 28.16 -2.47 5.82
CA MET A 712 26.90 -3.24 5.93
C MET A 712 26.50 -3.63 7.38
N PRO A 713 27.41 -4.06 8.28
CA PRO A 713 27.06 -4.37 9.68
C PRO A 713 26.77 -3.13 10.54
N ARG A 714 26.89 -1.93 9.98
CA ARG A 714 26.73 -0.62 10.65
C ARG A 714 25.63 0.21 9.98
N LEU A 715 24.59 -0.47 9.51
CA LEU A 715 23.45 0.17 8.85
C LEU A 715 22.82 1.23 9.77
N SER A 716 22.66 2.43 9.22
CA SER A 716 22.08 3.61 9.85
C SER A 716 21.44 4.49 8.76
N LEU A 717 20.61 5.45 9.14
CA LEU A 717 20.02 6.41 8.20
C LEU A 717 21.12 7.12 7.39
N ASP A 718 22.17 7.61 8.06
CA ASP A 718 23.33 8.28 7.46
C ASP A 718 24.12 7.44 6.45
N SER A 719 24.03 6.10 6.54
CA SER A 719 24.76 5.16 5.66
C SER A 719 23.89 4.51 4.59
N ALA A 720 22.56 4.70 4.63
CA ALA A 720 21.64 4.07 3.68
C ALA A 720 21.84 4.55 2.23
N GLY A 721 21.90 5.87 2.01
CA GLY A 721 22.17 6.45 0.68
C GLY A 721 23.51 6.02 0.10
N VAL A 722 24.54 5.92 0.96
CA VAL A 722 25.87 5.39 0.59
C VAL A 722 25.79 3.93 0.16
N LEU A 723 25.13 3.07 0.94
CA LEU A 723 25.01 1.64 0.65
C LEU A 723 24.20 1.39 -0.64
N TYR A 724 23.14 2.17 -0.87
CA TYR A 724 22.32 2.09 -2.09
C TYR A 724 23.12 2.48 -3.34
N ILE A 725 23.76 3.65 -3.36
CA ILE A 725 24.57 4.11 -4.49
C ILE A 725 25.78 3.21 -4.73
N ALA A 726 26.47 2.76 -3.66
CA ALA A 726 27.55 1.81 -3.77
C ALA A 726 27.08 0.50 -4.42
N THR A 727 25.95 -0.05 -3.99
CA THR A 727 25.41 -1.30 -4.54
C THR A 727 24.98 -1.14 -6.01
N THR A 728 24.40 0.01 -6.37
CA THR A 728 24.06 0.30 -7.77
C THR A 728 25.32 0.35 -8.64
N LEU A 729 26.38 1.03 -8.18
CA LEU A 729 27.68 1.06 -8.87
C LEU A 729 28.36 -0.33 -8.92
N ILE A 730 28.21 -1.16 -7.88
CA ILE A 730 28.70 -2.56 -7.87
C ILE A 730 27.98 -3.40 -8.93
N CYS A 731 26.66 -3.22 -9.09
CA CYS A 731 25.89 -3.87 -10.15
C CYS A 731 26.39 -3.42 -11.53
N SER A 732 26.49 -2.10 -11.77
CA SER A 732 27.03 -1.54 -13.03
C SER A 732 28.44 -2.06 -13.33
N CYS A 733 29.35 -2.09 -12.36
CA CYS A 733 30.69 -2.68 -12.52
C CYS A 733 30.65 -4.18 -12.84
N SER A 734 29.76 -4.93 -12.21
CA SER A 734 29.62 -6.38 -12.42
C SER A 734 29.14 -6.70 -13.83
N PHE A 735 28.17 -5.94 -14.34
CA PHE A 735 27.75 -6.03 -15.75
C PHE A 735 28.84 -5.54 -16.71
N ALA A 736 29.56 -4.47 -16.35
CA ALA A 736 30.58 -3.83 -17.20
C ALA A 736 31.87 -4.65 -17.39
N ARG A 737 32.13 -5.66 -16.55
CA ARG A 737 33.14 -6.70 -16.85
C ARG A 737 32.81 -7.46 -18.14
N GLY A 738 31.53 -7.48 -18.51
CA GLY A 738 30.96 -8.14 -19.65
C GLY A 738 30.50 -9.56 -19.33
N PRO A 739 29.64 -10.13 -20.19
CA PRO A 739 29.23 -11.53 -20.09
C PRO A 739 30.43 -12.49 -20.08
N ALA A 740 30.40 -13.48 -19.19
CA ALA A 740 31.38 -14.56 -19.10
C ALA A 740 30.72 -15.93 -19.39
N PRO A 741 31.41 -16.87 -20.06
CA PRO A 741 30.94 -18.26 -20.21
C PRO A 741 30.52 -18.85 -18.86
N GLY A 742 29.32 -19.44 -18.80
CA GLY A 742 28.77 -20.03 -17.56
C GLY A 742 28.00 -19.05 -16.65
N ASN A 743 28.11 -17.73 -16.86
CA ASN A 743 27.36 -16.74 -16.10
C ASN A 743 25.95 -16.52 -16.69
N LEU A 744 24.93 -16.81 -15.88
CA LEU A 744 23.50 -16.70 -16.16
C LEU A 744 22.86 -15.53 -15.37
N LEU A 745 23.50 -14.36 -15.43
CA LEU A 745 23.13 -13.11 -14.75
C LEU A 745 23.28 -13.15 -13.22
N ILE A 746 22.49 -13.98 -12.53
CA ILE A 746 22.44 -14.10 -11.05
C ILE A 746 23.12 -15.37 -10.51
N VAL A 747 23.41 -16.35 -11.37
CA VAL A 747 24.15 -17.57 -11.03
C VAL A 747 25.29 -17.76 -12.03
N SER A 748 26.50 -18.04 -11.56
CA SER A 748 27.63 -18.47 -12.40
C SER A 748 28.12 -19.83 -11.90
N ASP A 749 28.20 -20.82 -12.79
CA ASP A 749 28.72 -22.17 -12.50
C ASP A 749 28.08 -22.86 -11.28
N GLY A 750 26.81 -22.55 -10.98
CA GLY A 750 26.05 -23.11 -9.85
C GLY A 750 26.20 -22.36 -8.52
N VAL A 751 26.92 -21.24 -8.51
CA VAL A 751 27.10 -20.35 -7.34
C VAL A 751 26.40 -19.00 -7.60
N GLU A 752 25.86 -18.38 -6.56
CA GLU A 752 25.31 -17.02 -6.66
C GLU A 752 26.42 -15.99 -6.96
N VAL A 753 26.10 -14.98 -7.75
CA VAL A 753 27.03 -13.89 -8.06
C VAL A 753 27.04 -12.86 -6.91
N ALA A 754 28.23 -12.41 -6.51
CA ALA A 754 28.39 -11.55 -5.33
C ALA A 754 27.61 -10.22 -5.37
N TRP A 755 27.29 -9.68 -6.56
CA TRP A 755 26.49 -8.46 -6.67
C TRP A 755 25.01 -8.68 -6.31
N PHE A 756 24.50 -9.89 -6.51
CA PHE A 756 23.09 -10.21 -6.25
C PHE A 756 22.83 -10.39 -4.75
N GLU A 757 23.78 -10.98 -4.02
CA GLU A 757 23.82 -11.00 -2.55
C GLU A 757 23.81 -9.55 -1.98
N LEU A 758 24.55 -8.63 -2.60
CA LEU A 758 24.59 -7.22 -2.18
C LEU A 758 23.28 -6.49 -2.50
N LEU A 759 22.66 -6.77 -3.65
CA LEU A 759 21.32 -6.26 -3.99
C LEU A 759 20.27 -6.72 -2.97
N ARG A 760 20.35 -7.97 -2.51
CA ARG A 760 19.51 -8.53 -1.43
C ARG A 760 19.85 -7.92 -0.06
N GLY A 761 21.11 -7.56 0.19
CA GLY A 761 21.47 -6.73 1.34
C GLY A 761 20.82 -5.33 1.30
N VAL A 762 20.74 -4.71 0.12
CA VAL A 762 20.06 -3.40 -0.06
C VAL A 762 18.54 -3.51 -0.01
N ARG A 763 17.95 -4.67 -0.33
CA ARG A 763 16.53 -4.93 -0.03
C ARG A 763 16.22 -4.69 1.45
N LEU A 764 17.02 -5.26 2.36
CA LEU A 764 16.89 -5.01 3.79
C LEU A 764 17.05 -3.52 4.13
N VAL A 765 17.96 -2.80 3.46
CA VAL A 765 18.12 -1.34 3.64
C VAL A 765 16.84 -0.59 3.24
N ILE A 766 16.31 -0.82 2.04
CA ILE A 766 15.09 -0.18 1.53
C ILE A 766 13.89 -0.51 2.43
N GLU A 767 13.74 -1.77 2.86
CA GLU A 767 12.66 -2.22 3.75
C GLU A 767 12.81 -1.67 5.19
N THR A 768 14.04 -1.39 5.65
CA THR A 768 14.30 -0.90 7.02
C THR A 768 14.24 0.63 7.14
N VAL A 769 14.70 1.38 6.12
CA VAL A 769 14.80 2.85 6.19
C VAL A 769 13.96 3.62 5.16
N GLY A 770 13.41 2.93 4.16
CA GLY A 770 12.66 3.57 3.07
C GLY A 770 13.53 4.27 2.02
N PHE A 771 12.95 4.51 0.84
CA PHE A 771 13.62 5.23 -0.25
C PHE A 771 13.91 6.70 0.08
N GLU A 772 13.10 7.35 0.93
CA GLU A 772 13.30 8.74 1.34
C GLU A 772 14.59 8.94 2.15
N ALA A 773 14.88 8.05 3.11
CA ALA A 773 16.14 8.10 3.86
C ALA A 773 17.35 7.83 2.95
N ILE A 774 17.20 6.95 1.95
CA ILE A 774 18.22 6.68 0.93
C ILE A 774 18.49 7.93 0.07
N PHE A 775 17.45 8.63 -0.37
CA PHE A 775 17.53 9.86 -1.17
C PHE A 775 17.41 11.12 -0.30
N SER A 776 18.15 11.16 0.81
CA SER A 776 18.26 12.32 1.70
C SER A 776 19.63 13.01 1.60
N GLY A 777 19.76 14.18 2.23
CA GLY A 777 21.02 14.95 2.28
C GLY A 777 21.58 15.25 0.89
N VAL A 778 22.80 14.79 0.60
CA VAL A 778 23.49 15.00 -0.69
C VAL A 778 22.72 14.40 -1.88
N LEU A 779 21.92 13.35 -1.66
CA LEU A 779 21.12 12.68 -2.69
C LEU A 779 19.70 13.23 -2.83
N ALA A 780 19.31 14.22 -2.02
CA ALA A 780 17.95 14.77 -2.01
C ALA A 780 17.50 15.27 -3.41
N PRO A 781 16.21 15.07 -3.78
CA PRO A 781 15.63 15.66 -4.99
C PRO A 781 15.86 17.18 -5.06
N THR A 782 16.03 17.71 -6.26
CA THR A 782 16.33 19.13 -6.46
C THR A 782 15.04 19.89 -6.80
N PRO A 783 14.67 20.99 -6.11
CA PRO A 783 13.36 21.65 -6.30
C PRO A 783 13.06 22.24 -7.70
N SER A 784 13.95 22.07 -8.68
CA SER A 784 13.80 22.53 -10.06
C SER A 784 13.58 21.36 -11.02
N GLU A 785 12.60 20.50 -10.72
CA GLU A 785 12.21 19.34 -11.53
C GLU A 785 10.74 19.43 -11.98
N GLU A 786 10.31 20.64 -12.39
CA GLU A 786 9.30 20.74 -13.43
C GLU A 786 9.78 19.92 -14.65
N LYS A 787 9.11 18.80 -14.94
CA LYS A 787 9.13 18.25 -16.31
C LYS A 787 8.74 19.40 -17.23
N PRO A 788 9.61 19.87 -18.14
CA PRO A 788 9.28 21.01 -18.95
C PRO A 788 8.04 20.67 -19.79
N PRO A 789 7.03 21.55 -19.86
CA PRO A 789 5.90 21.32 -20.76
C PRO A 789 6.43 21.12 -22.18
N PRO A 790 5.81 20.25 -22.99
CA PRO A 790 6.27 19.99 -24.35
C PRO A 790 6.38 21.33 -25.10
N ARG A 791 7.59 21.64 -25.59
CA ARG A 791 7.89 22.94 -26.20
C ARG A 791 6.89 23.24 -27.33
N LYS A 792 5.98 24.18 -27.08
CA LYS A 792 5.26 24.87 -28.15
C LYS A 792 6.27 25.77 -28.86
N ASP A 793 6.67 25.40 -30.07
CA ASP A 793 7.49 26.26 -30.93
C ASP A 793 6.70 27.55 -31.24
N PRO A 794 7.22 28.76 -30.93
CA PRO A 794 6.55 30.01 -31.24
C PRO A 794 6.59 30.38 -32.73
N SER A 795 7.25 29.58 -33.57
CA SER A 795 7.33 29.76 -35.02
C SER A 795 6.54 28.67 -35.75
N GLY A 796 5.67 29.09 -36.68
CA GLY A 796 4.78 28.20 -37.44
C GLY A 796 5.48 27.38 -38.54
N GLN A 797 6.64 26.81 -38.25
CA GLN A 797 7.37 25.88 -39.12
C GLN A 797 7.86 24.71 -38.28
N ALA A 798 7.29 23.53 -38.49
CA ALA A 798 7.56 22.36 -37.67
C ALA A 798 9.04 21.96 -37.71
N SER A 799 9.75 22.14 -36.58
CA SER A 799 11.05 21.54 -36.37
C SER A 799 10.91 20.02 -36.34
N VAL A 800 11.49 19.33 -37.31
CA VAL A 800 11.45 17.86 -37.39
C VAL A 800 12.27 17.28 -36.23
N SER A 801 11.60 16.88 -35.16
CA SER A 801 12.09 15.79 -34.32
C SER A 801 12.24 14.54 -35.21
N ARG A 802 13.32 13.77 -35.05
CA ARG A 802 13.47 12.45 -35.70
C ARG A 802 12.54 11.42 -35.05
N SER A 803 11.23 11.64 -35.18
CA SER A 803 10.24 10.57 -35.03
C SER A 803 10.28 9.74 -36.30
N SER A 804 10.97 8.61 -36.28
CA SER A 804 10.73 7.55 -37.28
C SER A 804 9.30 7.02 -37.05
N PRO A 805 8.40 7.07 -38.04
CA PRO A 805 7.03 6.59 -37.89
C PRO A 805 6.99 5.06 -38.07
N THR A 806 7.64 4.34 -37.15
CA THR A 806 7.51 2.88 -37.03
C THR A 806 6.48 2.57 -35.96
N ALA A 807 5.32 2.05 -36.37
CA ALA A 807 4.34 1.49 -35.43
C ALA A 807 5.02 0.45 -34.52
N SER A 808 4.74 0.50 -33.22
CA SER A 808 5.27 -0.46 -32.25
C SER A 808 4.86 -1.87 -32.65
N ARG A 809 5.83 -2.70 -33.06
CA ARG A 809 5.58 -4.10 -33.41
C ARG A 809 5.10 -4.84 -32.15
N PRO A 810 3.93 -5.50 -32.16
CA PRO A 810 3.51 -6.36 -31.06
C PRO A 810 4.54 -7.47 -30.81
N VAL A 811 4.97 -7.58 -29.55
CA VAL A 811 5.88 -8.63 -29.09
C VAL A 811 5.04 -9.75 -28.50
N THR A 812 5.08 -10.95 -29.08
CA THR A 812 4.17 -12.06 -28.74
C THR A 812 4.60 -12.82 -27.47
N TRP A 813 4.92 -12.08 -26.42
CA TRP A 813 5.44 -12.64 -25.16
C TRP A 813 4.39 -13.44 -24.41
N GLU A 814 3.10 -13.05 -24.49
CA GLU A 814 1.98 -13.73 -23.83
C GLU A 814 1.89 -15.21 -24.26
N HIS A 815 1.99 -15.47 -25.57
CA HIS A 815 2.02 -16.83 -26.10
C HIS A 815 3.30 -17.59 -25.70
N ALA A 816 4.44 -16.91 -25.64
CA ALA A 816 5.71 -17.54 -25.26
C ALA A 816 5.72 -17.96 -23.79
N LEU A 817 5.32 -17.09 -22.86
CA LEU A 817 5.20 -17.41 -21.44
C LEU A 817 4.06 -18.40 -21.17
N GLY A 818 2.94 -18.30 -21.89
CA GLY A 818 1.84 -19.27 -21.83
C GLY A 818 2.29 -20.70 -22.17
N ARG A 819 3.21 -20.88 -23.13
CA ARG A 819 3.83 -22.20 -23.39
C ARG A 819 4.63 -22.71 -22.19
N ILE A 820 5.33 -21.85 -21.45
CA ILE A 820 6.08 -22.26 -20.25
C ILE A 820 5.12 -22.60 -19.10
N ALA A 821 4.05 -21.83 -18.93
CA ALA A 821 3.00 -22.13 -17.96
C ALA A 821 2.32 -23.49 -18.22
N GLN A 822 2.13 -23.86 -19.50
CA GLN A 822 1.69 -25.20 -19.88
C GLN A 822 2.76 -26.27 -19.57
N LEU A 823 4.03 -26.03 -19.91
CA LEU A 823 5.13 -26.94 -19.56
C LEU A 823 5.21 -27.21 -18.05
N ILE A 824 4.96 -26.19 -17.22
CA ILE A 824 4.88 -26.31 -15.77
C ILE A 824 3.69 -27.18 -15.36
N ALA A 825 2.50 -26.95 -15.92
CA ALA A 825 1.32 -27.76 -15.63
C ALA A 825 1.46 -29.23 -16.07
N ASP A 826 2.17 -29.48 -17.18
CA ASP A 826 2.43 -30.82 -17.71
C ASP A 826 3.55 -31.56 -16.96
N THR A 827 4.39 -30.84 -16.20
CA THR A 827 5.54 -31.39 -15.48
C THR A 827 5.26 -31.38 -13.98
N ALA A 828 5.06 -32.57 -13.39
CA ALA A 828 4.94 -32.75 -11.94
C ALA A 828 6.29 -32.54 -11.20
N ASP A 829 6.86 -31.34 -11.29
CA ASP A 829 8.08 -30.93 -10.58
C ASP A 829 7.70 -30.36 -9.19
N PRO A 830 8.34 -30.77 -8.08
CA PRO A 830 8.05 -30.24 -6.75
C PRO A 830 8.26 -28.73 -6.58
N ASP A 831 9.00 -28.07 -7.49
CA ASP A 831 9.23 -26.62 -7.49
C ASP A 831 8.19 -25.86 -8.36
N GLU A 832 7.04 -26.47 -8.68
CA GLU A 832 5.98 -25.90 -9.54
C GLU A 832 5.57 -24.47 -9.12
N ALA A 833 5.27 -24.27 -7.83
CA ALA A 833 4.83 -22.98 -7.29
C ALA A 833 5.89 -21.88 -7.49
N THR A 834 7.16 -22.20 -7.26
CA THR A 834 8.31 -21.32 -7.52
C THR A 834 8.36 -20.86 -8.97
N TYR A 835 8.10 -21.76 -9.94
CA TYR A 835 8.08 -21.39 -11.35
C TYR A 835 6.88 -20.54 -11.73
N ARG A 836 5.69 -20.81 -11.16
CA ARG A 836 4.48 -19.99 -11.39
C ARG A 836 4.67 -18.57 -10.87
N ASN A 837 5.20 -18.40 -9.66
CA ASN A 837 5.51 -17.10 -9.07
C ASN A 837 6.48 -16.30 -9.94
N MET A 838 7.59 -16.92 -10.39
CA MET A 838 8.56 -16.23 -11.24
C MET A 838 7.98 -15.87 -12.61
N ILE A 839 7.12 -16.72 -13.21
CA ILE A 839 6.42 -16.37 -14.45
C ILE A 839 5.47 -15.18 -14.24
N GLN A 840 4.77 -15.06 -13.11
CA GLN A 840 3.91 -13.89 -12.84
C GLN A 840 4.71 -12.59 -12.79
N TYR A 841 5.86 -12.58 -12.09
CA TYR A 841 6.75 -11.41 -12.07
C TYR A 841 7.28 -11.08 -13.46
N VAL A 842 7.78 -12.07 -14.20
CA VAL A 842 8.30 -11.88 -15.57
C VAL A 842 7.19 -11.38 -16.51
N SER A 843 5.98 -11.93 -16.44
CA SER A 843 4.82 -11.50 -17.23
C SER A 843 4.45 -10.04 -16.95
N SER A 844 4.47 -9.64 -15.68
CA SER A 844 4.20 -8.25 -15.28
C SER A 844 5.21 -7.29 -15.91
N ALA A 845 6.51 -7.62 -15.87
CA ALA A 845 7.53 -6.81 -16.52
C ALA A 845 7.45 -6.81 -18.05
N PHE A 846 7.04 -7.91 -18.68
CA PHE A 846 6.78 -7.94 -20.12
C PHE A 846 5.61 -7.03 -20.50
N GLN A 847 4.49 -7.11 -19.78
CA GLN A 847 3.34 -6.23 -19.98
C GLN A 847 3.72 -4.76 -19.79
N GLU A 848 4.47 -4.43 -18.75
CA GLU A 848 4.93 -3.07 -18.49
C GLU A 848 5.96 -2.54 -19.49
N THR A 849 6.78 -3.41 -20.08
CA THR A 849 7.87 -3.02 -21.01
C THR A 849 7.42 -2.99 -22.47
N PHE A 850 6.50 -3.88 -22.86
CA PHE A 850 6.08 -4.08 -24.26
C PHE A 850 4.59 -3.83 -24.50
N GLY A 851 3.77 -3.67 -23.46
CA GLY A 851 2.31 -3.73 -23.57
C GLY A 851 1.80 -5.15 -23.79
N THR A 852 0.51 -5.28 -24.10
CA THR A 852 -0.08 -6.56 -24.55
C THR A 852 0.05 -6.69 -26.07
N PHE A 853 -0.27 -7.85 -26.65
CA PHE A 853 -0.35 -7.96 -28.11
C PHE A 853 -1.44 -7.05 -28.73
N ALA A 854 -2.52 -6.78 -27.99
CA ALA A 854 -3.60 -5.88 -28.42
C ALA A 854 -3.25 -4.39 -28.27
N GLU A 855 -2.52 -4.03 -27.20
CA GLU A 855 -2.15 -2.67 -26.85
C GLU A 855 -0.62 -2.57 -26.65
N PRO A 856 0.17 -2.55 -27.76
CA PRO A 856 1.63 -2.54 -27.69
C PRO A 856 2.17 -1.16 -27.30
N THR A 857 2.97 -1.14 -26.23
CA THR A 857 3.53 0.10 -25.65
C THR A 857 4.54 0.76 -26.60
N THR A 858 4.46 2.09 -26.75
CA THR A 858 5.36 2.88 -27.61
C THR A 858 6.61 3.43 -26.89
N ALA A 859 6.76 3.17 -25.59
CA ALA A 859 7.95 3.56 -24.83
C ALA A 859 9.19 2.87 -25.43
N SER A 860 10.08 3.66 -26.03
CA SER A 860 11.22 3.17 -26.80
C SER A 860 12.31 2.56 -25.90
N GLU A 861 12.58 3.21 -24.77
CA GLU A 861 13.65 2.90 -23.83
C GLU A 861 13.15 1.97 -22.73
N GLY A 862 13.93 0.91 -22.42
CA GLY A 862 13.51 -0.10 -21.47
C GLY A 862 13.47 0.44 -20.05
N LYS A 863 12.30 0.32 -19.40
CA LYS A 863 12.06 0.62 -17.98
C LYS A 863 13.03 -0.16 -17.08
N MET A 864 14.16 0.46 -16.75
CA MET A 864 15.24 -0.17 -15.99
C MET A 864 14.75 -0.60 -14.61
N GLU A 865 13.96 0.25 -13.97
CA GLU A 865 13.29 0.04 -12.71
C GLU A 865 12.39 -1.21 -12.71
N VAL A 866 11.60 -1.43 -13.77
CA VAL A 866 10.71 -2.60 -13.90
C VAL A 866 11.53 -3.89 -14.09
N ILE A 867 12.53 -3.86 -14.96
CA ILE A 867 13.33 -5.06 -15.29
C ILE A 867 14.23 -5.44 -14.11
N MET A 868 14.80 -4.46 -13.41
CA MET A 868 15.57 -4.69 -12.17
C MET A 868 14.66 -5.11 -11.00
N ALA A 869 13.41 -4.62 -10.93
CA ALA A 869 12.45 -5.07 -9.92
C ALA A 869 12.12 -6.57 -10.03
N CYS A 870 12.10 -7.16 -11.23
CA CYS A 870 11.97 -8.62 -11.38
C CYS A 870 13.15 -9.38 -10.78
N ILE A 871 14.39 -8.90 -11.02
CA ILE A 871 15.59 -9.51 -10.44
C ILE A 871 15.55 -9.39 -8.91
N TYR A 872 15.20 -8.21 -8.39
CA TYR A 872 15.04 -7.93 -6.96
C TYR A 872 13.98 -8.82 -6.28
N ARG A 873 12.88 -9.13 -6.98
CA ARG A 873 11.79 -10.00 -6.51
C ARG A 873 12.06 -11.51 -6.67
N THR A 874 13.22 -11.91 -7.19
CA THR A 874 13.55 -13.34 -7.39
C THR A 874 13.82 -14.03 -6.05
N ASP A 875 13.00 -15.03 -5.73
CA ASP A 875 13.05 -15.79 -4.47
C ASP A 875 14.21 -16.81 -4.42
N ASP A 876 14.55 -17.25 -3.20
CA ASP A 876 15.66 -18.20 -2.95
C ASP A 876 15.43 -19.57 -3.60
N ASP A 877 14.18 -19.98 -3.72
CA ASP A 877 13.83 -21.25 -4.35
C ASP A 877 14.05 -21.23 -5.86
N PHE A 878 13.73 -20.13 -6.55
CA PHE A 878 14.00 -20.01 -7.98
C PHE A 878 15.51 -19.93 -8.24
N VAL A 879 16.25 -19.23 -7.38
CA VAL A 879 17.73 -19.18 -7.42
C VAL A 879 18.33 -20.56 -7.16
N ARG A 880 17.80 -21.33 -6.20
CA ARG A 880 18.14 -22.75 -5.98
C ARG A 880 17.88 -23.58 -7.24
N CYS A 881 16.74 -23.40 -7.90
CA CYS A 881 16.42 -24.09 -9.16
C CYS A 881 17.42 -23.76 -10.28
N LEU A 882 17.86 -22.49 -10.39
CA LEU A 882 18.90 -22.07 -11.33
C LEU A 882 20.28 -22.65 -11.00
N LYS A 883 20.68 -22.67 -9.72
CA LYS A 883 21.93 -23.33 -9.27
C LYS A 883 21.93 -24.82 -9.61
N MET A 884 20.80 -25.49 -9.42
CA MET A 884 20.58 -26.88 -9.81
C MET A 884 20.36 -27.09 -11.32
N LYS A 885 20.36 -26.01 -12.13
CA LYS A 885 20.15 -26.03 -13.59
C LYS A 885 18.85 -26.73 -13.99
N LYS A 886 17.78 -26.59 -13.19
CA LYS A 886 16.48 -27.19 -13.52
C LYS A 886 15.91 -26.60 -14.81
N THR A 887 15.41 -27.49 -15.67
CA THR A 887 14.93 -27.20 -17.03
C THR A 887 13.98 -26.02 -17.11
N ILE A 888 12.96 -25.98 -16.26
CA ILE A 888 11.94 -24.92 -16.28
C ILE A 888 12.54 -23.57 -15.86
N ALA A 889 13.34 -23.53 -14.80
CA ALA A 889 14.01 -22.31 -14.36
C ALA A 889 14.93 -21.73 -15.46
N LEU A 890 15.68 -22.59 -16.15
CA LEU A 890 16.49 -22.20 -17.30
C LEU A 890 15.63 -21.67 -18.46
N VAL A 891 14.49 -22.29 -18.77
CA VAL A 891 13.56 -21.81 -19.82
C VAL A 891 12.97 -20.44 -19.47
N VAL A 892 12.55 -20.22 -18.21
CA VAL A 892 12.04 -18.92 -17.73
C VAL A 892 13.14 -17.85 -17.84
N LEU A 893 14.36 -18.14 -17.40
CA LEU A 893 15.50 -17.22 -17.51
C LEU A 893 15.88 -16.92 -18.98
N GLY A 894 15.76 -17.91 -19.87
CA GLY A 894 15.95 -17.75 -21.30
C GLY A 894 14.93 -16.79 -21.94
N HIS A 895 13.73 -16.69 -21.39
CA HIS A 895 12.74 -15.68 -21.81
C HIS A 895 13.01 -14.32 -21.17
N PHE A 896 13.41 -14.28 -19.90
CA PHE A 896 13.83 -13.04 -19.23
C PHE A 896 14.98 -12.31 -19.96
N ALA A 897 15.83 -13.03 -20.71
CA ALA A 897 16.85 -12.43 -21.58
C ALA A 897 16.29 -11.40 -22.59
N VAL A 898 15.03 -11.52 -23.03
CA VAL A 898 14.39 -10.54 -23.94
C VAL A 898 14.12 -9.20 -23.24
N LEU A 899 13.79 -9.23 -21.94
CA LEU A 899 13.72 -8.02 -21.10
C LEU A 899 15.12 -7.42 -20.92
N VAL A 900 16.13 -8.25 -20.64
CA VAL A 900 17.54 -7.79 -20.54
C VAL A 900 18.00 -7.12 -21.84
N LYS A 901 17.55 -7.56 -23.02
CA LYS A 901 17.87 -6.94 -24.32
C LYS A 901 17.40 -5.49 -24.40
N LYS A 902 16.28 -5.15 -23.75
CA LYS A 902 15.77 -3.77 -23.67
C LYS A 902 16.61 -2.84 -22.79
N LEU A 903 17.61 -3.35 -22.07
CA LEU A 903 18.56 -2.56 -21.28
C LEU A 903 19.87 -2.23 -22.02
N GLU A 904 20.11 -2.71 -23.24
CA GLU A 904 21.40 -2.51 -23.96
C GLU A 904 21.72 -1.06 -24.39
N TRP A 905 20.77 -0.14 -24.20
CA TRP A 905 21.04 1.30 -24.23
C TRP A 905 22.06 1.69 -23.15
N LEU A 906 22.02 1.03 -21.99
CA LEU A 906 23.10 1.03 -21.00
C LEU A 906 24.28 0.22 -21.55
N TRP A 907 25.39 0.89 -21.82
CA TRP A 907 26.57 0.30 -22.46
C TRP A 907 27.11 -0.97 -21.78
N TYR A 908 26.94 -1.10 -20.46
CA TYR A 908 27.40 -2.26 -19.69
C TYR A 908 26.47 -3.48 -19.76
N MET A 909 25.23 -3.31 -20.26
CA MET A 909 24.28 -4.42 -20.45
C MET A 909 24.43 -5.11 -21.82
N ARG A 910 25.21 -4.51 -22.74
CA ARG A 910 25.39 -5.02 -24.11
C ARG A 910 25.96 -6.44 -24.14
N GLY A 911 25.26 -7.35 -24.81
CA GLY A 911 25.61 -8.76 -24.96
C GLY A 911 25.19 -9.66 -23.81
N TRP A 912 24.61 -9.13 -22.71
CA TRP A 912 24.14 -9.96 -21.61
C TRP A 912 22.93 -10.83 -21.98
N ALA A 913 21.99 -10.30 -22.77
CA ALA A 913 20.85 -11.06 -23.27
C ALA A 913 21.29 -12.28 -24.11
N ASP A 914 22.18 -12.04 -25.06
CA ASP A 914 22.77 -13.07 -25.92
C ASP A 914 23.55 -14.12 -25.11
N GLN A 915 24.29 -13.70 -24.08
CA GLN A 915 25.01 -14.61 -23.20
C GLN A 915 24.08 -15.48 -22.35
N ILE A 916 23.07 -14.89 -21.70
CA ILE A 916 22.09 -15.64 -20.90
C ILE A 916 21.44 -16.71 -21.77
N LEU A 917 21.05 -16.35 -23.00
CA LEU A 917 20.38 -17.25 -23.92
C LEU A 917 21.29 -18.39 -24.43
N GLN A 918 22.57 -18.10 -24.69
CA GLN A 918 23.57 -19.11 -25.02
C GLN A 918 23.87 -20.04 -23.84
N GLY A 919 24.04 -19.47 -22.64
CA GLY A 919 24.29 -20.22 -21.41
C GLY A 919 23.11 -21.11 -21.01
N VAL A 920 21.88 -20.60 -21.12
CA VAL A 920 20.65 -21.39 -20.96
C VAL A 920 20.64 -22.53 -21.99
N ALA A 921 20.85 -22.23 -23.28
CA ALA A 921 20.83 -23.25 -24.33
C ALA A 921 21.90 -24.33 -24.18
N SER A 922 23.09 -24.01 -23.64
CA SER A 922 24.16 -25.00 -23.41
C SER A 922 23.91 -25.89 -22.18
N ASN A 923 22.96 -25.54 -21.31
CA ASN A 923 22.61 -26.31 -20.10
C ASN A 923 21.20 -26.94 -20.20
N LEU A 924 20.52 -26.81 -21.34
CA LEU A 924 19.15 -27.27 -21.55
C LEU A 924 19.12 -28.52 -22.45
N ASP A 925 18.36 -29.53 -22.05
CA ASP A 925 18.18 -30.75 -22.86
C ASP A 925 17.58 -30.43 -24.23
N ALA A 926 17.99 -31.20 -25.25
CA ALA A 926 17.60 -30.99 -26.64
C ALA A 926 16.09 -30.94 -26.87
N ALA A 927 15.30 -31.63 -26.04
CA ALA A 927 13.84 -31.63 -26.09
C ALA A 927 13.21 -30.25 -25.78
N TYR A 928 13.87 -29.39 -25.01
CA TYR A 928 13.34 -28.09 -24.58
C TYR A 928 13.96 -26.90 -25.32
N LEU A 929 14.95 -27.13 -26.21
CA LEU A 929 15.55 -26.06 -27.03
C LEU A 929 14.53 -25.33 -27.92
N ASP A 930 13.40 -25.94 -28.24
CA ASP A 930 12.30 -25.30 -28.98
C ASP A 930 11.72 -24.08 -28.25
N PHE A 931 11.67 -24.12 -26.91
CA PHE A 931 11.22 -22.99 -26.10
C PHE A 931 12.15 -21.76 -26.25
N LEU A 932 13.40 -21.96 -26.68
CA LEU A 932 14.35 -20.86 -26.90
C LEU A 932 14.27 -20.25 -28.31
N GLN A 933 13.42 -20.76 -29.21
CA GLN A 933 13.26 -20.17 -30.55
C GLN A 933 12.66 -18.77 -30.51
N TRP A 934 11.62 -18.56 -29.69
CA TRP A 934 11.00 -17.24 -29.53
C TRP A 934 11.96 -16.19 -28.96
N PRO A 935 12.63 -16.40 -27.81
CA PRO A 935 13.53 -15.38 -27.27
C PRO A 935 14.74 -15.13 -28.17
N ARG A 936 15.27 -16.13 -28.91
CA ARG A 936 16.32 -15.92 -29.93
C ARG A 936 15.85 -14.94 -31.01
N LYS A 937 14.71 -15.23 -31.62
CA LYS A 937 14.14 -14.40 -32.69
C LYS A 937 13.85 -12.98 -32.23
N GLU A 938 13.31 -12.80 -31.03
CA GLU A 938 13.01 -11.48 -30.48
C GLU A 938 14.29 -10.69 -30.15
N ILE A 939 15.33 -11.33 -29.60
CA ILE A 939 16.64 -10.72 -29.36
C ILE A 939 17.32 -10.30 -30.67
N GLU A 940 17.26 -11.12 -31.72
CA GLU A 940 17.73 -10.77 -33.07
C GLU A 940 16.98 -9.54 -33.62
N ILE A 941 15.64 -9.53 -33.57
CA ILE A 941 14.83 -8.40 -34.08
C ILE A 941 15.13 -7.11 -33.31
N LEU A 942 15.26 -7.18 -31.98
CA LEU A 942 15.60 -6.02 -31.15
C LEU A 942 17.02 -5.51 -31.46
N GLY A 943 17.98 -6.41 -31.72
CA GLY A 943 19.33 -6.05 -32.16
C GLY A 943 19.33 -5.23 -33.45
N PHE A 944 18.63 -5.71 -34.50
CA PHE A 944 18.54 -4.99 -35.78
C PHE A 944 17.84 -3.62 -35.67
N ALA A 945 16.93 -3.42 -34.71
CA ALA A 945 16.36 -2.10 -34.45
C ALA A 945 17.43 -1.15 -33.87
N THR A 946 18.18 -1.58 -32.86
CA THR A 946 19.20 -0.76 -32.19
C THR A 946 20.40 -0.39 -33.06
N GLU A 947 20.75 -1.17 -34.08
CA GLU A 947 21.82 -0.82 -35.03
C GLU A 947 21.41 0.31 -35.99
N ASN A 948 20.13 0.37 -36.40
CA ASN A 948 19.62 1.39 -37.32
C ASN A 948 19.36 2.75 -36.66
N GLU A 949 19.23 2.81 -35.33
CA GLU A 949 19.05 4.06 -34.58
C GLU A 949 20.38 4.75 -34.21
N ASN A 950 21.52 4.04 -34.32
CA ASN A 950 22.85 4.53 -33.97
C ASN A 950 23.71 4.95 -35.20
N THR A 951 23.09 5.12 -36.37
CA THR A 951 23.69 5.68 -37.61
C THR A 951 23.04 7.01 -38.02
#